data_AF-A0A7K7YXG9-F1
#
_entry.id   AF-A0A7K7YXG9-F1
#
_cell.length_a   1.000
_cell.length_b   1.000
_cell.length_c   1.000
_cell.angle_alpha   90.00
_cell.angle_beta   90.00
_cell.angle_gamma   90.00
#
_symmetry.space_group_name_H-M   'P 1'
#
loop_
_entity.id
_entity.type
_entity.pdbx_description
1 polymer ?
#
loop_
_entity_poly.entity_id
_entity_poly.type
_entity_poly.pdbx_seq_one_letter_code
_entity_poly.pdbx_strand_id
1 'polypeptide(L)'
;LAQLGLQFPAVAHSGVNCSSNTTARMSVPSRAVLGAGSSQERGLCWATLRSLSIPLERLHIMKGHMMEDMCRGLSRQTHAQAKVRMLPTYIGSIPNGTEKGNFLVVELCQNQVRTVLVTLYGDGNMSPQMLYKIFDLPEDIMQGEGEALFDFIAQCVTRFLAETVSSDTTSSEERLPLGFVFPFSCRQTQLDKAELLSWSKGFSCSGVVGKDVVQLLQSAINKRQMGANGTNGTNGGSWLSPWSRKSSQSVPGQHCRVEVVALMNDTVGTMMTCSMEGKPCEVAIVADKGSNCCFMAEAYLVETAEETSGRMCINTEWGCFGDDGTLNDVFTSYDECVDEESSNPGEKRFEKMVGTLYLGEIVRHALIALTSERAIFTGTDASVLREKGVFTMQHVLDIVNNEDGITEVKRILELLGLQPSERDCGRVQQICRAVMGRAATLHATGLAAILSYMCQTRDLEMLMVNVGVEGELFTGYPRFEEILLSVSRLLSPECLPTLLPSRDGSGRGAAMVTAVALRLEAQRREVNEVLAPLRLTRADLEKVQALMKEEMERGLCKETNASASVRMLPTYVCHTPDGTERGDFLALDLGGTNFRVLVVRVTEDGISMSSEIYIIPAAIMQGSGLMLFDHIMDCIIDFQTKQNLVTEMLPLGFTFSFPCQQVGLDKALLLTWTKGFSASGCVGQDVVQMLRDAARRKQHLGMQVVALVNDTVGTMMACGYDDPRCEIGLIVGTGTNACYMEEMRNVGTVEGDEGRMCINMEWGAFGDNGCLDHLFTHFDKVVDESTINPGKQRFEKLISGMYLGEIVRQILLVMTERQLLFQGKPCPKLQTKDIFKTKFLSTIELTPGCSGTVALVLSSNGLALRQIRAILNELELDASFEDSVLMREVCQTVSLRAAQLCAAGLAAVVEKMRENRGLDQLSVTVGVDGTLYKLHPCFSKNLQETLKDLAPNCDVSFLLSEDGSGKGAALVAAVASRAAN
;
A
#
# COMPACT_ATOMS: atom_id res chain seq x y z
N LEU A 1 -12.12 39.98 11.94
CA LEU A 1 -13.41 39.25 11.82
C LEU A 1 -14.66 40.12 11.60
N ALA A 2 -14.56 41.44 11.44
CA ALA A 2 -15.70 42.30 11.03
C ALA A 2 -15.56 42.89 9.61
N GLN A 3 -14.68 42.33 8.75
CA GLN A 3 -14.32 42.91 7.45
C GLN A 3 -14.50 41.97 6.24
N LEU A 4 -15.07 40.78 6.40
CA LEU A 4 -15.23 39.81 5.31
C LEU A 4 -16.70 39.47 5.06
N GLY A 5 -17.50 40.45 4.63
CA GLY A 5 -18.93 40.31 4.37
C GLY A 5 -19.30 39.15 3.44
N LEU A 6 -19.54 37.97 4.03
CA LEU A 6 -20.07 36.78 3.37
C LEU A 6 -21.34 36.34 4.13
N GLN A 7 -22.49 36.46 3.47
CA GLN A 7 -23.76 35.89 3.89
C GLN A 7 -23.85 34.44 3.39
N PHE A 8 -24.25 33.51 4.25
CA PHE A 8 -24.74 32.19 3.85
C PHE A 8 -26.06 31.86 4.56
N PRO A 9 -26.93 31.05 3.92
CA PRO A 9 -28.37 31.00 4.21
C PRO A 9 -28.72 30.14 5.42
N ALA A 10 -29.79 30.53 6.08
CA ALA A 10 -30.37 29.85 7.23
C ALA A 10 -30.98 28.49 6.86
N VAL A 11 -30.69 27.46 7.66
CA VAL A 11 -31.50 26.25 7.77
C VAL A 11 -31.99 26.14 9.22
N ALA A 12 -33.30 25.94 9.36
CA ALA A 12 -34.06 25.99 10.60
C ALA A 12 -34.36 24.61 11.19
N HIS A 13 -34.69 24.63 12.50
CA HIS A 13 -35.19 23.58 13.42
C HIS A 13 -34.12 22.79 14.19
N SER A 14 -34.22 22.55 15.50
CA SER A 14 -35.31 22.75 16.49
C SER A 14 -34.70 22.84 17.90
N GLY A 15 -35.33 23.63 18.77
CA GLY A 15 -34.66 24.24 19.92
C GLY A 15 -34.48 23.39 21.18
N VAL A 16 -33.40 23.75 21.90
CA VAL A 16 -33.36 23.88 23.36
C VAL A 16 -32.63 25.21 23.64
N ASN A 17 -33.27 26.08 24.43
CA ASN A 17 -32.78 27.40 24.80
C ASN A 17 -31.39 27.34 25.46
N CYS A 18 -30.39 27.94 24.83
CA CYS A 18 -29.17 28.43 25.48
C CYS A 18 -28.99 29.91 25.12
N SER A 19 -29.82 30.75 25.74
CA SER A 19 -29.59 32.19 25.76
C SER A 19 -28.54 32.51 26.83
N SER A 20 -27.27 32.57 26.44
CA SER A 20 -26.34 33.55 27.04
C SER A 20 -25.16 33.80 26.10
N ASN A 21 -24.93 35.07 25.81
CA ASN A 21 -23.76 35.58 25.13
C ASN A 21 -22.48 35.13 25.84
N THR A 22 -21.74 34.19 25.26
CA THR A 22 -20.32 33.98 25.56
C THR A 22 -19.56 33.84 24.25
N THR A 23 -19.32 34.99 23.62
CA THR A 23 -18.16 35.11 22.74
C THR A 23 -16.93 34.87 23.62
N ALA A 24 -16.18 33.81 23.36
CA ALA A 24 -14.89 33.53 23.98
C ALA A 24 -13.89 34.65 23.63
N ARG A 25 -13.98 35.77 24.35
CA ARG A 25 -12.92 36.77 24.39
C ARG A 25 -11.78 36.17 25.20
N MET A 26 -10.77 35.64 24.51
CA MET A 26 -9.40 35.65 25.02
C MET A 26 -8.92 37.10 25.09
N SER A 27 -9.51 37.90 25.97
CA SER A 27 -8.99 39.20 26.35
C SER A 27 -8.21 39.03 27.64
N VAL A 28 -6.93 39.41 27.62
CA VAL A 28 -6.13 39.68 28.82
C VAL A 28 -7.03 40.41 29.82
N PRO A 29 -7.12 39.99 31.10
CA PRO A 29 -7.97 40.67 32.06
C PRO A 29 -7.61 42.17 32.07
N SER A 30 -8.64 43.01 31.97
CA SER A 30 -8.44 44.46 31.99
C SER A 30 -7.70 44.84 33.27
N ARG A 31 -6.89 45.91 33.20
CA ARG A 31 -6.11 46.44 34.34
C ARG A 31 -6.96 46.67 35.61
N ALA A 32 -8.29 46.72 35.47
CA ALA A 32 -9.27 46.95 36.53
C ALA A 32 -9.61 45.70 37.39
N VAL A 33 -9.26 44.48 36.98
CA VAL A 33 -9.62 43.24 37.71
C VAL A 33 -8.67 42.94 38.90
N LEU A 34 -7.57 43.68 39.05
CA LEU A 34 -6.47 43.34 39.98
C LEU A 34 -6.61 43.86 41.44
N GLY A 35 -7.77 44.38 41.86
CA GLY A 35 -7.98 44.83 43.26
C GLY A 35 -7.03 45.93 43.74
N ALA A 36 -7.19 46.41 44.98
CA ALA A 36 -6.37 47.49 45.55
C ALA A 36 -4.95 47.01 45.90
N GLY A 37 -3.91 47.68 45.41
CA GLY A 37 -2.48 47.40 45.64
C GLY A 37 -1.62 48.51 45.02
N SER A 38 -0.31 48.55 45.29
CA SER A 38 0.55 49.53 44.62
C SER A 38 0.52 49.33 43.08
N SER A 39 0.70 50.40 42.29
CA SER A 39 0.68 50.32 40.82
C SER A 39 1.77 49.39 40.28
N GLN A 40 2.86 49.21 41.03
CA GLN A 40 4.02 48.41 40.70
C GLN A 40 3.77 46.90 40.89
N GLU A 41 3.22 46.47 42.03
CA GLU A 41 2.85 45.06 42.26
C GLU A 41 1.85 44.54 41.23
N ARG A 42 0.84 45.37 40.87
CA ARG A 42 -0.14 45.04 39.84
C ARG A 42 0.50 44.94 38.45
N GLY A 43 1.57 45.69 38.19
CA GLY A 43 2.34 45.61 36.95
C GLY A 43 3.07 44.28 36.80
N LEU A 44 3.68 43.79 37.88
CA LEU A 44 4.51 42.57 37.87
C LEU A 44 3.69 41.28 37.72
N CYS A 45 2.60 41.12 38.48
CA CYS A 45 1.69 39.99 38.29
C CYS A 45 1.05 39.99 36.89
N TRP A 46 0.71 41.19 36.37
CA TRP A 46 0.15 41.30 35.02
C TRP A 46 1.20 40.97 33.94
N ALA A 47 2.47 41.32 34.15
CA ALA A 47 3.57 40.92 33.26
C ALA A 47 3.76 39.39 33.24
N THR A 48 3.71 38.74 34.42
CA THR A 48 3.77 37.27 34.54
C THR A 48 2.61 36.63 33.78
N LEU A 49 1.36 37.05 34.03
CA LEU A 49 0.18 36.53 33.34
C LEU A 49 0.23 36.76 31.82
N ARG A 50 0.79 37.89 31.38
CA ARG A 50 0.99 38.18 29.96
C ARG A 50 2.02 37.25 29.32
N SER A 51 3.12 36.95 30.01
CA SER A 51 4.15 36.02 29.51
C SER A 51 3.62 34.58 29.38
N LEU A 52 2.68 34.18 30.24
CA LEU A 52 2.01 32.88 30.21
C LEU A 52 0.83 32.83 29.21
N SER A 53 0.49 33.94 28.54
CA SER A 53 -0.60 34.01 27.58
C SER A 53 -0.06 34.12 26.16
N ILE A 54 -0.42 33.15 25.31
CA ILE A 54 0.05 33.09 23.92
C ILE A 54 -1.03 33.67 23.00
N PRO A 55 -0.73 34.74 22.23
CA PRO A 55 -1.68 35.30 21.27
C PRO A 55 -2.03 34.32 20.13
N LEU A 56 -3.27 34.36 19.64
CA LEU A 56 -3.74 33.48 18.56
C LEU A 56 -2.85 33.52 17.29
N GLU A 57 -2.31 34.68 16.94
CA GLU A 57 -1.39 34.84 15.81
C GLU A 57 -0.09 34.03 15.99
N ARG A 58 0.43 33.97 17.22
CA ARG A 58 1.60 33.14 17.56
C ARG A 58 1.26 31.65 17.52
N LEU A 59 0.05 31.27 17.94
CA LEU A 59 -0.42 29.89 17.83
C LEU A 59 -0.53 29.44 16.35
N HIS A 60 -0.95 30.33 15.44
CA HIS A 60 -0.95 30.02 14.00
C HIS A 60 0.47 29.79 13.45
N ILE A 61 1.45 30.62 13.85
CA ILE A 61 2.85 30.46 13.46
C ILE A 61 3.39 29.12 14.00
N MET A 62 3.15 28.84 15.28
CA MET A 62 3.56 27.59 15.92
C MET A 62 2.92 26.36 15.23
N LYS A 63 1.63 26.44 14.86
CA LYS A 63 0.96 25.40 14.07
C LYS A 63 1.70 25.14 12.76
N GLY A 64 2.06 26.21 12.04
CA GLY A 64 2.84 26.13 10.79
C GLY A 64 4.18 25.45 10.98
N HIS A 65 4.97 25.89 11.97
CA HIS A 65 6.27 25.28 12.28
C HIS A 65 6.15 23.81 12.67
N MET A 66 5.13 23.42 13.42
CA MET A 66 4.91 22.01 13.75
C MET A 66 4.58 21.18 12.50
N MET A 67 3.73 21.69 11.60
CA MET A 67 3.43 21.00 10.33
C MET A 67 4.69 20.84 9.46
N GLU A 68 5.53 21.88 9.37
CA GLU A 68 6.81 21.81 8.66
C GLU A 68 7.73 20.76 9.26
N ASP A 69 7.83 20.70 10.59
CA ASP A 69 8.68 19.72 11.28
C ASP A 69 8.14 18.29 11.15
N MET A 70 6.81 18.10 11.14
CA MET A 70 6.17 16.82 10.81
C MET A 70 6.54 16.35 9.40
N CYS A 71 6.49 17.23 8.39
CA CYS A 71 6.90 16.92 7.03
C CYS A 71 8.38 16.50 6.97
N ARG A 72 9.25 17.20 7.71
CA ARG A 72 10.67 16.82 7.81
C ARG A 72 10.85 15.45 8.47
N GLY A 73 10.10 15.18 9.54
CA GLY A 73 10.17 13.91 10.27
C GLY A 73 9.75 12.70 9.43
N LEU A 74 8.81 12.88 8.50
CA LEU A 74 8.35 11.80 7.61
C LEU A 74 9.26 11.56 6.41
N SER A 75 10.06 12.55 5.99
CA SER A 75 10.93 12.44 4.83
C SER A 75 12.28 11.79 5.14
N ARG A 76 12.70 10.83 4.32
CA ARG A 76 13.97 10.12 4.49
C ARG A 76 15.19 11.05 4.39
N GLN A 77 15.07 12.13 3.62
CA GLN A 77 16.17 13.08 3.40
C GLN A 77 16.35 14.04 4.58
N THR A 78 15.26 14.40 5.26
CA THR A 78 15.25 15.46 6.28
C THR A 78 14.97 14.95 7.69
N HIS A 79 14.61 13.67 7.86
CA HIS A 79 14.30 13.04 9.15
C HIS A 79 15.37 13.27 10.22
N ALA A 80 16.66 13.20 9.86
CA ALA A 80 17.76 13.40 10.81
C ALA A 80 17.82 14.82 11.40
N GLN A 81 17.19 15.80 10.75
CA GLN A 81 17.15 17.21 11.18
C GLN A 81 15.85 17.54 11.93
N ALA A 82 14.82 16.72 11.80
CA ALA A 82 13.52 16.94 12.43
C ALA A 82 13.57 16.74 13.95
N LYS A 83 12.82 17.56 14.69
CA LYS A 83 12.67 17.39 16.15
C LYS A 83 11.43 16.57 16.48
N VAL A 84 10.34 16.79 15.77
CA VAL A 84 9.19 15.89 15.71
C VAL A 84 9.59 14.69 14.85
N ARG A 85 9.94 13.57 15.50
CA ARG A 85 10.58 12.42 14.83
C ARG A 85 9.64 11.62 13.93
N MET A 86 8.32 11.69 14.14
CA MET A 86 7.33 11.00 13.30
C MET A 86 7.63 9.50 13.14
N LEU A 87 7.79 8.81 14.27
CA LEU A 87 8.23 7.43 14.33
C LEU A 87 7.15 6.46 13.80
N PRO A 88 7.47 5.63 12.78
CA PRO A 88 6.61 4.57 12.29
C PRO A 88 6.31 3.53 13.38
N THR A 89 5.05 3.18 13.57
CA THR A 89 4.64 2.14 14.55
C THR A 89 4.36 0.78 13.92
N TYR A 90 4.33 0.70 12.58
CA TYR A 90 3.96 -0.49 11.80
C TYR A 90 2.54 -1.02 12.07
N ILE A 91 1.68 -0.19 12.67
CA ILE A 91 0.26 -0.48 12.86
C ILE A 91 -0.50 0.11 11.66
N GLY A 92 -0.84 -0.78 10.73
CA GLY A 92 -1.39 -0.40 9.42
C GLY A 92 -2.91 -0.32 9.34
N SER A 93 -3.64 -0.83 10.35
CA SER A 93 -5.11 -0.84 10.31
C SER A 93 -5.73 -0.65 11.68
N ILE A 94 -6.95 -0.12 11.65
CA ILE A 94 -7.85 0.05 12.78
C ILE A 94 -8.73 -1.21 12.96
N PRO A 95 -9.34 -1.41 14.13
CA PRO A 95 -10.18 -2.58 14.41
C PRO A 95 -11.39 -2.64 13.49
N ASN A 96 -11.80 -3.85 13.08
CA ASN A 96 -12.99 -4.03 12.23
C ASN A 96 -14.06 -4.96 12.84
N GLY A 97 -13.80 -5.52 14.02
CA GLY A 97 -14.74 -6.31 14.81
C GLY A 97 -14.63 -7.82 14.58
N THR A 98 -13.75 -8.23 13.66
CA THR A 98 -13.45 -9.65 13.38
C THR A 98 -12.34 -10.20 14.29
N GLU A 99 -11.68 -9.33 15.04
CA GLU A 99 -10.62 -9.69 15.97
C GLU A 99 -11.15 -10.60 17.08
N LYS A 100 -10.51 -11.77 17.27
CA LYS A 100 -10.91 -12.81 18.24
C LYS A 100 -9.70 -13.50 18.86
N GLY A 101 -9.85 -13.96 20.10
CA GLY A 101 -8.82 -14.71 20.82
C GLY A 101 -8.51 -14.15 22.20
N ASN A 102 -7.56 -14.78 22.88
CA ASN A 102 -7.04 -14.35 24.18
C ASN A 102 -5.70 -13.64 23.98
N PHE A 103 -5.57 -12.43 24.51
CA PHE A 103 -4.40 -11.58 24.35
C PHE A 103 -3.91 -11.13 25.72
N LEU A 104 -2.64 -11.39 26.00
CA LEU A 104 -1.98 -10.85 27.17
C LEU A 104 -1.47 -9.45 26.84
N VAL A 105 -1.55 -8.54 27.80
CA VAL A 105 -1.02 -7.19 27.67
C VAL A 105 -0.22 -6.88 28.91
N VAL A 106 0.92 -6.24 28.69
CA VAL A 106 1.74 -5.67 29.75
C VAL A 106 1.89 -4.18 29.47
N GLU A 107 1.53 -3.37 30.45
CA GLU A 107 1.67 -1.93 30.40
C GLU A 107 2.68 -1.49 31.43
N LEU A 108 3.77 -0.87 30.96
CA LEU A 108 4.66 -0.15 31.84
C LEU A 108 4.05 1.24 32.08
N CYS A 109 3.38 1.40 33.22
CA CYS A 109 2.84 2.68 33.65
C CYS A 109 3.92 3.49 34.40
N GLN A 110 3.53 4.59 35.02
CA GLN A 110 4.48 5.52 35.66
C GLN A 110 5.34 4.87 36.75
N ASN A 111 4.70 4.37 37.81
CA ASN A 111 5.32 3.69 38.96
C ASN A 111 4.67 2.33 39.20
N GLN A 112 4.06 1.76 38.17
CA GLN A 112 3.31 0.52 38.23
C GLN A 112 3.50 -0.27 36.93
N VAL A 113 3.39 -1.59 37.03
CA VAL A 113 3.24 -2.49 35.89
C VAL A 113 1.84 -3.06 35.95
N ARG A 114 1.05 -2.87 34.89
CA ARG A 114 -0.28 -3.46 34.77
C ARG A 114 -0.23 -4.63 33.79
N THR A 115 -0.74 -5.78 34.21
CA THR A 115 -0.88 -6.97 33.35
C THR A 115 -2.35 -7.24 33.14
N VAL A 116 -2.76 -7.42 31.88
CA VAL A 116 -4.16 -7.58 31.48
C VAL A 116 -4.30 -8.81 30.59
N LEU A 117 -5.29 -9.66 30.85
CA LEU A 117 -5.77 -10.67 29.90
C LEU A 117 -7.06 -10.15 29.27
N VAL A 118 -7.07 -10.05 27.95
CA VAL A 118 -8.20 -9.56 27.17
C VAL A 118 -8.71 -10.68 26.26
N THR A 119 -10.00 -10.98 26.35
CA THR A 119 -10.67 -11.95 25.47
C THR A 119 -11.56 -11.20 24.48
N LEU A 120 -11.26 -11.36 23.18
CA LEU A 120 -12.05 -10.85 22.07
C LEU A 120 -12.88 -11.98 21.45
N TYR A 121 -14.15 -11.71 21.13
CA TYR A 121 -15.09 -12.73 20.63
C TYR A 121 -15.21 -12.78 19.10
N GLY A 122 -14.87 -11.70 18.39
CA GLY A 122 -14.98 -11.60 16.93
C GLY A 122 -16.42 -11.67 16.38
N ASP A 123 -17.41 -11.37 17.21
CA ASP A 123 -18.84 -11.35 16.86
C ASP A 123 -19.32 -9.96 16.39
N GLY A 124 -18.37 -9.06 16.09
CA GLY A 124 -18.64 -7.64 15.80
C GLY A 124 -18.96 -6.80 17.04
N ASN A 125 -19.21 -7.43 18.20
CA ASN A 125 -19.34 -6.73 19.47
C ASN A 125 -17.95 -6.52 20.06
N MET A 126 -17.40 -5.32 19.89
CA MET A 126 -16.08 -4.96 20.38
C MET A 126 -16.03 -4.78 21.91
N SER A 127 -16.83 -5.50 22.70
CA SER A 127 -16.87 -5.45 24.16
C SER A 127 -16.11 -6.65 24.75
N PRO A 128 -14.82 -6.52 25.08
CA PRO A 128 -14.01 -7.64 25.51
C PRO A 128 -14.22 -7.97 26.99
N GLN A 129 -13.94 -9.22 27.36
CA GLN A 129 -13.75 -9.56 28.76
C GLN A 129 -12.32 -9.23 29.17
N MET A 130 -12.16 -8.60 30.33
CA MET A 130 -10.86 -8.16 30.84
C MET A 130 -10.63 -8.66 32.27
N LEU A 131 -9.46 -9.23 32.51
CA LEU A 131 -8.91 -9.49 33.84
C LEU A 131 -7.59 -8.73 33.95
N TYR A 132 -7.35 -8.02 35.05
CA TYR A 132 -6.09 -7.30 35.20
C TYR A 132 -5.56 -7.33 36.63
N LYS A 133 -4.25 -7.08 36.76
CA LYS A 133 -3.57 -6.88 38.02
C LYS A 133 -2.54 -5.76 37.88
N ILE A 134 -2.39 -4.97 38.95
CA ILE A 134 -1.45 -3.86 39.03
C ILE A 134 -0.38 -4.23 40.05
N PHE A 135 0.88 -3.96 39.73
CA PHE A 135 2.05 -4.19 40.56
C PHE A 135 2.80 -2.88 40.74
N ASP A 136 3.07 -2.47 41.97
CA ASP A 136 3.89 -1.27 42.23
C ASP A 136 5.34 -1.51 41.83
N LEU A 137 5.89 -0.57 41.06
CA LEU A 137 7.27 -0.59 40.58
C LEU A 137 8.16 0.17 41.57
N PRO A 138 9.14 -0.48 42.21
CA PRO A 138 10.09 0.18 43.09
C PRO A 138 10.95 1.24 42.38
N GLU A 139 11.20 2.36 43.04
CA GLU A 139 11.94 3.51 42.48
C GLU A 139 13.40 3.17 42.15
N ASP A 140 14.03 2.28 42.94
CA ASP A 140 15.38 1.78 42.69
C ASP A 140 15.50 0.97 41.39
N ILE A 141 14.40 0.35 40.93
CA ILE A 141 14.35 -0.34 39.63
C ILE A 141 14.24 0.68 38.48
N MET A 142 13.49 1.77 38.67
CA MET A 142 13.31 2.81 37.64
C MET A 142 14.61 3.54 37.28
N GLN A 143 15.58 3.56 38.20
CA GLN A 143 16.89 4.20 38.03
C GLN A 143 18.06 3.20 38.06
N GLY A 144 17.75 1.89 38.07
CA GLY A 144 18.74 0.81 38.22
C GLY A 144 19.20 0.19 36.90
N GLU A 145 19.58 -1.09 36.96
CA GLU A 145 19.97 -1.86 35.77
C GLU A 145 18.76 -2.27 34.93
N GLY A 146 18.88 -2.14 33.60
CA GLY A 146 17.83 -2.56 32.67
C GLY A 146 17.38 -4.02 32.83
N GLU A 147 18.32 -4.93 33.12
CA GLU A 147 17.99 -6.34 33.38
C GLU A 147 17.00 -6.48 34.54
N ALA A 148 17.16 -5.69 35.62
CA ALA A 148 16.27 -5.74 36.77
C ALA A 148 14.85 -5.26 36.44
N LEU A 149 14.72 -4.23 35.59
CA LEU A 149 13.41 -3.76 35.12
C LEU A 149 12.67 -4.85 34.34
N PHE A 150 13.32 -5.43 33.31
CA PHE A 150 12.66 -6.45 32.47
C PHE A 150 12.42 -7.75 33.24
N ASP A 151 13.29 -8.13 34.17
CA ASP A 151 13.06 -9.25 35.08
C ASP A 151 11.86 -8.98 36.00
N PHE A 152 11.71 -7.77 36.54
CA PHE A 152 10.53 -7.39 37.32
C PHE A 152 9.24 -7.48 36.48
N ILE A 153 9.24 -6.92 35.26
CA ILE A 153 8.08 -6.99 34.36
C ILE A 153 7.71 -8.45 34.04
N ALA A 154 8.69 -9.30 33.74
CA ALA A 154 8.46 -10.74 33.54
C ALA A 154 7.89 -11.43 34.80
N GLN A 155 8.12 -10.86 35.99
CA GLN A 155 7.64 -11.40 37.27
C GLN A 155 6.16 -11.13 37.43
N CYS A 156 5.75 -9.91 37.10
CA CYS A 156 4.36 -9.48 37.04
C CYS A 156 3.58 -10.41 36.11
N VAL A 157 4.09 -10.67 34.90
CA VAL A 157 3.48 -11.60 33.94
C VAL A 157 3.30 -13.00 34.52
N THR A 158 4.39 -13.57 35.05
CA THR A 158 4.37 -14.94 35.59
C THR A 158 3.39 -15.07 36.76
N ARG A 159 3.40 -14.09 37.66
CA ARG A 159 2.52 -14.07 38.83
C ARG A 159 1.05 -13.89 38.45
N PHE A 160 0.77 -13.03 37.47
CA PHE A 160 -0.58 -12.83 36.97
C PHE A 160 -1.13 -14.11 36.35
N LEU A 161 -0.38 -14.77 35.47
CA LEU A 161 -0.80 -16.03 34.82
C LEU A 161 -1.07 -17.15 35.82
N ALA A 162 -0.22 -17.29 36.84
CA ALA A 162 -0.40 -18.29 37.90
C ALA A 162 -1.69 -18.09 38.74
N GLU A 163 -2.21 -16.86 38.80
CA GLU A 163 -3.41 -16.52 39.55
C GLU A 163 -4.69 -16.54 38.70
N THR A 164 -4.58 -16.39 37.37
CA THR A 164 -5.74 -16.23 36.46
C THR A 164 -6.02 -17.42 35.57
N VAL A 165 -5.03 -18.23 35.22
CA VAL A 165 -5.21 -19.40 34.35
C VAL A 165 -5.38 -20.64 35.24
N SER A 166 -6.59 -21.19 35.33
CA SER A 166 -6.90 -22.38 36.14
C SER A 166 -6.32 -23.67 35.51
N SER A 167 -6.03 -24.68 36.33
CA SER A 167 -5.41 -25.96 35.93
C SER A 167 -6.32 -26.92 35.14
N ASP A 168 -7.58 -26.56 34.90
CA ASP A 168 -8.60 -27.50 34.39
C ASP A 168 -8.80 -27.48 32.85
N THR A 169 -8.18 -26.58 32.11
CA THR A 169 -8.24 -26.58 30.63
C THR A 169 -7.10 -27.43 30.05
N THR A 170 -7.37 -28.73 29.96
CA THR A 170 -6.55 -29.69 29.22
C THR A 170 -6.80 -29.56 27.71
N SER A 171 -5.83 -29.00 26.96
CA SER A 171 -5.34 -29.53 25.66
C SER A 171 -4.45 -28.52 24.92
N SER A 172 -3.26 -28.97 24.51
CA SER A 172 -2.25 -28.29 23.68
C SER A 172 -1.52 -27.07 24.27
N GLU A 173 -0.24 -26.87 23.90
CA GLU A 173 0.55 -25.68 24.25
C GLU A 173 -0.13 -24.42 23.68
N GLU A 174 -0.98 -23.76 24.47
CA GLU A 174 -1.65 -22.53 24.06
C GLU A 174 -0.63 -21.39 24.04
N ARG A 175 -0.28 -20.92 22.83
CA ARG A 175 0.53 -19.71 22.64
C ARG A 175 -0.32 -18.51 23.02
N LEU A 176 0.18 -17.70 23.95
CA LEU A 176 -0.49 -16.49 24.40
C LEU A 176 0.25 -15.26 23.86
N PRO A 177 -0.27 -14.61 22.81
CA PRO A 177 0.33 -13.40 22.25
C PRO A 177 0.27 -12.26 23.26
N LEU A 178 1.40 -11.58 23.44
CA LEU A 178 1.60 -10.47 24.35
C LEU A 178 1.78 -9.16 23.58
N GLY A 179 0.90 -8.19 23.86
CA GLY A 179 1.09 -6.78 23.50
C GLY A 179 1.82 -6.02 24.61
N PHE A 180 2.89 -5.32 24.27
CA PHE A 180 3.70 -4.56 25.22
C PHE A 180 3.50 -3.05 25.03
N VAL A 181 2.80 -2.42 25.97
CA VAL A 181 2.66 -0.96 26.01
C VAL A 181 3.87 -0.38 26.72
N PHE A 182 4.69 0.33 25.97
CA PHE A 182 5.96 0.90 26.41
C PHE A 182 6.00 2.39 26.05
N PRO A 183 5.72 3.29 27.02
CA PRO A 183 5.39 4.70 26.75
C PRO A 183 6.64 5.59 26.56
N PHE A 184 7.61 5.10 25.81
CA PHE A 184 8.89 5.76 25.52
C PHE A 184 9.17 5.83 24.02
N SER A 185 10.09 6.71 23.64
CA SER A 185 10.48 6.90 22.26
C SER A 185 11.27 5.69 21.74
N CYS A 186 10.65 4.88 20.89
CA CYS A 186 11.26 3.68 20.28
C CYS A 186 11.32 3.79 18.76
N ARG A 187 12.48 3.44 18.18
CA ARG A 187 12.60 3.21 16.73
C ARG A 187 12.17 1.78 16.43
N GLN A 188 11.04 1.63 15.76
CA GLN A 188 10.55 0.33 15.30
C GLN A 188 10.97 0.08 13.86
N THR A 189 11.22 -1.19 13.53
CA THR A 189 11.34 -1.66 12.13
C THR A 189 10.27 -2.70 11.80
N GLN A 190 9.64 -3.27 12.83
CA GLN A 190 8.54 -4.24 12.78
C GLN A 190 7.70 -4.07 14.05
N LEU A 191 6.52 -4.68 14.09
CA LEU A 191 5.63 -4.66 15.27
C LEU A 191 6.29 -5.23 16.53
N ASP A 192 7.09 -6.28 16.39
CA ASP A 192 7.77 -7.02 17.45
C ASP A 192 9.26 -6.65 17.61
N LYS A 193 9.70 -5.52 17.03
CA LYS A 193 11.10 -5.10 17.07
C LYS A 193 11.23 -3.60 17.28
N ALA A 194 11.79 -3.21 18.43
CA ALA A 194 11.78 -1.83 18.87
C ALA A 194 13.04 -1.45 19.67
N GLU A 195 13.82 -0.52 19.15
CA GLU A 195 15.00 0.02 19.82
C GLU A 195 14.66 1.25 20.65
N LEU A 196 14.98 1.24 21.95
CA LEU A 196 14.80 2.41 22.80
C LEU A 196 15.77 3.54 22.40
N LEU A 197 15.24 4.71 22.09
CA LEU A 197 16.06 5.87 21.70
C LEU A 197 16.52 6.70 22.91
N SER A 198 15.65 6.90 23.89
CA SER A 198 15.93 7.72 25.06
C SER A 198 14.91 7.47 26.15
N TRP A 199 15.35 7.49 27.41
CA TRP A 199 14.44 7.50 28.55
C TRP A 199 13.82 8.88 28.77
N SER A 200 12.65 8.90 29.42
CA SER A 200 11.94 10.11 29.84
C SER A 200 11.12 9.82 31.10
N LYS A 201 10.31 10.79 31.56
CA LYS A 201 9.32 10.59 32.64
C LYS A 201 9.90 10.05 33.96
N GLY A 202 11.18 10.32 34.24
CA GLY A 202 11.87 9.90 35.46
C GLY A 202 12.53 8.51 35.42
N PHE A 203 12.48 7.79 34.30
CA PHE A 203 13.21 6.54 34.10
C PHE A 203 14.65 6.82 33.66
N SER A 204 15.59 5.98 34.09
CA SER A 204 16.99 6.05 33.65
C SER A 204 17.71 4.72 33.84
N CYS A 205 17.17 3.63 33.29
CA CYS A 205 17.79 2.31 33.45
C CYS A 205 19.01 2.13 32.53
N SER A 206 20.14 1.70 33.09
CA SER A 206 21.37 1.45 32.34
C SER A 206 21.24 0.24 31.41
N GLY A 207 21.96 0.26 30.29
CA GLY A 207 22.06 -0.88 29.38
C GLY A 207 20.80 -1.21 28.56
N VAL A 208 19.83 -0.29 28.44
CA VAL A 208 18.61 -0.46 27.62
C VAL A 208 18.59 0.41 26.36
N VAL A 209 19.07 1.66 26.44
CA VAL A 209 19.12 2.57 25.28
C VAL A 209 19.95 1.94 24.16
N GLY A 210 19.43 2.00 22.93
CA GLY A 210 20.03 1.37 21.76
C GLY A 210 19.82 -0.15 21.65
N LYS A 211 19.06 -0.77 22.56
CA LYS A 211 18.71 -2.20 22.51
C LYS A 211 17.24 -2.42 22.18
N ASP A 212 16.98 -3.60 21.64
CA ASP A 212 15.62 -4.08 21.36
C ASP A 212 14.89 -4.45 22.66
N VAL A 213 13.92 -3.61 23.06
CA VAL A 213 13.19 -3.81 24.31
C VAL A 213 12.21 -4.98 24.24
N VAL A 214 11.76 -5.37 23.04
CA VAL A 214 10.94 -6.57 22.85
C VAL A 214 11.79 -7.81 23.13
N GLN A 215 13.00 -7.85 22.57
CA GLN A 215 13.94 -8.93 22.82
C GLN A 215 14.33 -9.03 24.31
N LEU A 216 14.55 -7.89 24.98
CA LEU A 216 14.85 -7.87 26.42
C LEU A 216 13.71 -8.46 27.25
N LEU A 217 12.46 -8.05 26.99
CA LEU A 217 11.30 -8.60 27.68
C LEU A 217 11.09 -10.09 27.37
N GLN A 218 11.15 -10.49 26.10
CA GLN A 218 11.01 -11.89 25.71
C GLN A 218 12.08 -12.78 26.35
N SER A 219 13.33 -12.29 26.44
CA SER A 219 14.42 -13.01 27.09
C SER A 219 14.18 -13.18 28.61
N ALA A 220 13.68 -12.14 29.28
CA ALA A 220 13.34 -12.21 30.71
C ALA A 220 12.18 -13.18 30.98
N ILE A 221 11.15 -13.18 30.13
CA ILE A 221 10.04 -14.14 30.18
C ILE A 221 10.57 -15.58 29.98
N ASN A 222 11.37 -15.82 28.94
CA ASN A 222 11.93 -17.14 28.65
C ASN A 222 12.80 -17.68 29.80
N LYS A 223 13.64 -16.82 30.41
CA LYS A 223 14.51 -17.18 31.56
C LYS A 223 13.67 -17.68 32.74
N ARG A 224 12.53 -17.05 33.01
CA ARG A 224 11.60 -17.42 34.09
C ARG A 224 10.83 -18.70 33.79
N GLN A 225 10.38 -18.88 32.54
CA GLN A 225 9.68 -20.10 32.11
C GLN A 225 10.60 -21.34 32.14
N MET A 226 11.89 -21.19 31.83
CA MET A 226 12.89 -22.27 31.93
C MET A 226 13.30 -22.57 33.39
N GLY A 227 13.40 -21.56 34.24
CA GLY A 227 13.75 -21.71 35.66
C GLY A 227 12.72 -22.49 36.49
N ALA A 228 11.46 -22.56 36.03
CA ALA A 228 10.40 -23.37 36.64
C ALA A 228 10.57 -24.89 36.40
N ASN A 229 11.39 -25.30 35.41
CA ASN A 229 11.59 -26.70 35.01
C ASN A 229 12.86 -27.36 35.56
N GLY A 230 13.67 -26.66 36.37
CA GLY A 230 15.01 -27.13 36.75
C GLY A 230 15.31 -27.09 38.24
N THR A 231 14.88 -28.10 39.00
CA THR A 231 15.55 -28.46 40.26
C THR A 231 15.83 -29.97 40.33
N ASN A 232 17.03 -30.36 39.88
CA ASN A 232 17.76 -31.52 40.40
C ASN A 232 19.26 -31.46 40.04
N GLY A 233 20.13 -31.20 41.04
CA GLY A 233 21.60 -31.39 41.08
C GLY A 233 22.43 -30.39 40.27
N THR A 234 23.52 -29.77 40.75
CA THR A 234 24.50 -30.10 41.81
C THR A 234 25.28 -28.83 42.24
N ASN A 235 25.91 -28.90 43.41
CA ASN A 235 26.62 -27.89 44.20
C ASN A 235 27.63 -26.94 43.48
N GLY A 236 27.70 -25.70 43.98
CA GLY A 236 28.94 -24.91 44.02
C GLY A 236 28.81 -23.39 44.26
N GLY A 237 28.86 -22.94 45.52
CA GLY A 237 29.42 -21.62 45.89
C GLY A 237 28.47 -20.45 46.21
N SER A 238 28.31 -20.19 47.52
CA SER A 238 27.91 -18.94 48.24
C SER A 238 28.10 -17.64 47.42
N TRP A 239 27.19 -16.65 47.41
CA TRP A 239 26.83 -15.77 48.53
C TRP A 239 25.37 -15.29 48.44
N LEU A 240 24.63 -15.40 49.55
CA LEU A 240 23.60 -14.44 50.00
C LEU A 240 22.98 -14.93 51.33
N SER A 241 22.79 -14.00 52.26
CA SER A 241 22.10 -14.16 53.55
C SER A 241 21.36 -12.84 53.87
N PRO A 242 20.35 -12.82 54.75
CA PRO A 242 19.09 -13.57 54.64
C PRO A 242 17.88 -12.69 55.00
N TRP A 243 16.92 -12.50 54.09
CA TRP A 243 15.56 -12.09 54.50
C TRP A 243 14.60 -13.27 54.36
N SER A 244 13.96 -13.52 55.49
CA SER A 244 13.18 -14.68 55.94
C SER A 244 12.22 -15.34 54.94
N ARG A 245 12.38 -16.66 54.83
CA ARG A 245 11.39 -17.65 54.40
C ARG A 245 10.09 -17.57 55.22
N LYS A 246 8.94 -17.61 54.55
CA LYS A 246 7.73 -18.34 54.98
C LYS A 246 6.66 -18.39 53.87
N SER A 247 6.74 -19.42 53.02
CA SER A 247 5.66 -20.33 52.56
C SER A 247 6.08 -20.96 51.24
N SER A 248 6.71 -22.13 51.34
CA SER A 248 7.00 -22.98 50.19
C SER A 248 5.73 -23.77 49.84
N GLN A 249 4.96 -23.29 48.87
CA GLN A 249 4.11 -24.15 48.06
C GLN A 249 4.76 -24.24 46.68
N SER A 250 5.24 -25.43 46.36
CA SER A 250 5.69 -25.82 45.03
C SER A 250 4.53 -25.72 44.05
N VAL A 251 4.65 -24.84 43.05
CA VAL A 251 3.68 -24.67 41.96
C VAL A 251 3.90 -25.82 40.96
N PRO A 252 2.89 -26.65 40.63
CA PRO A 252 2.98 -27.59 39.52
C PRO A 252 3.02 -26.83 38.19
N GLY A 253 3.92 -27.23 37.30
CA GLY A 253 4.20 -26.54 36.03
C GLY A 253 2.97 -26.42 35.11
N GLN A 254 2.78 -25.22 34.56
CA GLN A 254 1.68 -24.86 33.67
C GLN A 254 2.27 -24.39 32.33
N HIS A 255 1.88 -25.05 31.23
CA HIS A 255 2.48 -24.91 29.90
C HIS A 255 1.76 -23.84 29.05
N CYS A 256 1.97 -22.56 29.34
CA CYS A 256 1.55 -21.45 28.46
C CYS A 256 2.79 -20.72 27.92
N ARG A 257 2.98 -20.74 26.60
CA ARG A 257 4.13 -20.07 25.95
C ARG A 257 3.74 -18.63 25.62
N VAL A 258 4.40 -17.67 26.25
CA VAL A 258 4.14 -16.24 26.04
C VAL A 258 5.08 -15.73 24.96
N GLU A 259 4.52 -15.08 23.95
CA GLU A 259 5.23 -14.53 22.79
C GLU A 259 4.92 -13.04 22.67
N VAL A 260 5.92 -12.18 22.79
CA VAL A 260 5.75 -10.73 22.59
C VAL A 260 5.66 -10.48 21.09
N VAL A 261 4.47 -10.09 20.63
CA VAL A 261 4.15 -9.98 19.20
C VAL A 261 3.99 -8.54 18.73
N ALA A 262 3.80 -7.59 19.65
CA ALA A 262 3.67 -6.19 19.33
C ALA A 262 4.17 -5.31 20.48
N LEU A 263 4.97 -4.29 20.14
CA LEU A 263 5.23 -3.15 21.00
C LEU A 263 4.49 -1.93 20.46
N MET A 264 3.94 -1.13 21.38
CA MET A 264 3.28 0.12 21.05
C MET A 264 3.47 1.18 22.12
N ASN A 265 3.35 2.43 21.70
CA ASN A 265 3.29 3.58 22.59
C ASN A 265 1.91 3.67 23.26
N ASP A 266 1.82 4.33 24.41
CA ASP A 266 0.59 4.59 25.13
C ASP A 266 -0.44 5.34 24.25
N THR A 267 -0.01 6.31 23.44
CA THR A 267 -0.93 7.03 22.53
C THR A 267 -1.62 6.09 21.54
N VAL A 268 -0.89 5.10 21.03
CA VAL A 268 -1.43 4.11 20.08
C VAL A 268 -2.45 3.22 20.79
N GLY A 269 -2.13 2.76 22.00
CA GLY A 269 -3.08 2.02 22.84
C GLY A 269 -4.35 2.83 23.08
N THR A 270 -4.24 4.11 23.46
CA THR A 270 -5.36 5.04 23.62
C THR A 270 -6.19 5.17 22.34
N MET A 271 -5.55 5.36 21.18
CA MET A 271 -6.25 5.47 19.88
C MET A 271 -7.08 4.22 19.59
N MET A 272 -6.51 3.05 19.86
CA MET A 272 -7.13 1.77 19.56
C MET A 272 -8.22 1.43 20.58
N THR A 273 -8.06 1.77 21.85
CA THR A 273 -9.11 1.67 22.88
C THR A 273 -10.33 2.50 22.47
N CYS A 274 -10.14 3.78 22.12
CA CYS A 274 -11.23 4.66 21.74
C CYS A 274 -11.88 4.27 20.39
N SER A 275 -11.18 3.51 19.55
CA SER A 275 -11.72 3.04 18.26
C SER A 275 -12.73 1.91 18.39
N MET A 276 -12.90 1.34 19.58
CA MET A 276 -13.80 0.20 19.83
C MET A 276 -15.25 0.64 20.06
N GLU A 277 -15.51 1.94 20.27
CA GLU A 277 -16.83 2.48 20.62
C GLU A 277 -17.34 3.41 19.50
N GLY A 278 -17.89 2.80 18.44
CA GLY A 278 -18.50 3.53 17.32
C GLY A 278 -17.55 3.80 16.16
N LYS A 279 -17.45 5.07 15.71
CA LYS A 279 -16.55 5.42 14.61
C LYS A 279 -15.09 5.39 15.12
N PRO A 280 -14.17 4.71 14.43
CA PRO A 280 -12.78 4.60 14.87
C PRO A 280 -12.06 5.95 15.04
N CYS A 281 -11.16 6.03 16.01
CA CYS A 281 -10.25 7.16 16.16
C CYS A 281 -9.10 7.06 15.15
N GLU A 282 -8.68 8.19 14.62
CA GLU A 282 -7.49 8.28 13.76
C GLU A 282 -6.39 9.15 14.37
N VAL A 283 -6.65 9.74 15.53
CA VAL A 283 -5.71 10.54 16.31
C VAL A 283 -5.87 10.16 17.79
N ALA A 284 -4.80 10.18 18.56
CA ALA A 284 -4.89 10.14 20.01
C ALA A 284 -3.86 11.01 20.70
N ILE A 285 -4.26 11.59 21.84
CA ILE A 285 -3.43 12.44 22.68
C ILE A 285 -3.35 11.82 24.07
N VAL A 286 -2.13 11.74 24.60
CA VAL A 286 -1.87 11.43 26.00
C VAL A 286 -1.30 12.67 26.67
N ALA A 287 -2.00 13.21 27.66
CA ALA A 287 -1.66 14.41 28.41
C ALA A 287 -1.51 14.09 29.91
N ASP A 288 -0.37 13.51 30.28
CA ASP A 288 -0.04 13.01 31.62
C ASP A 288 1.32 13.61 32.08
N LYS A 289 2.14 12.87 32.86
CA LYS A 289 3.51 13.30 33.24
C LYS A 289 4.32 13.81 32.04
N GLY A 290 4.18 13.14 30.90
CA GLY A 290 4.62 13.63 29.60
C GLY A 290 3.45 13.92 28.67
N SER A 291 3.75 14.37 27.46
CA SER A 291 2.73 14.64 26.45
C SER A 291 3.16 14.10 25.11
N ASN A 292 2.27 13.35 24.47
CA ASN A 292 2.52 12.78 23.16
C ASN A 292 1.23 12.65 22.33
N CYS A 293 1.41 12.46 21.03
CA CYS A 293 0.31 12.22 20.10
C CYS A 293 0.69 11.18 19.04
N CYS A 294 -0.29 10.41 18.59
CA CYS A 294 -0.18 9.62 17.36
C CYS A 294 -1.37 9.86 16.42
N PHE A 295 -1.19 9.56 15.14
CA PHE A 295 -2.26 9.64 14.14
C PHE A 295 -2.05 8.68 12.97
N MET A 296 -3.12 8.37 12.23
CA MET A 296 -3.08 7.55 11.02
C MET A 296 -2.67 8.39 9.80
N ALA A 297 -1.40 8.26 9.40
CA ALA A 297 -0.86 8.86 8.18
C ALA A 297 -1.05 7.95 6.96
N GLU A 298 -1.00 8.51 5.75
CA GLU A 298 -0.92 7.70 4.53
C GLU A 298 0.47 7.07 4.42
N ALA A 299 0.57 5.75 4.28
CA ALA A 299 1.86 5.03 4.38
C ALA A 299 2.86 5.47 3.30
N TYR A 300 2.38 5.88 2.11
CA TYR A 300 3.25 6.37 1.04
C TYR A 300 3.94 7.71 1.36
N LEU A 301 3.48 8.46 2.36
CA LEU A 301 4.12 9.69 2.84
C LEU A 301 5.19 9.41 3.91
N VAL A 302 5.27 8.18 4.42
CA VAL A 302 6.18 7.77 5.48
C VAL A 302 7.46 7.20 4.86
N GLU A 303 8.32 8.06 4.31
CA GLU A 303 9.53 7.64 3.58
C GLU A 303 10.56 6.91 4.47
N THR A 304 10.42 7.04 5.78
CA THR A 304 11.25 6.38 6.80
C THR A 304 10.89 4.91 7.02
N ALA A 305 9.74 4.44 6.51
CA ALA A 305 9.32 3.04 6.55
C ALA A 305 9.52 2.35 5.19
N GLU A 306 9.63 1.02 5.21
CA GLU A 306 9.65 0.19 3.99
C GLU A 306 8.23 -0.13 3.47
N GLU A 307 7.26 -0.21 4.38
CA GLU A 307 5.85 -0.46 4.06
C GLU A 307 5.20 0.82 3.51
N THR A 308 4.97 0.89 2.20
CA THR A 308 4.39 2.07 1.52
C THR A 308 2.90 1.92 1.22
N SER A 309 2.30 0.79 1.58
CA SER A 309 0.90 0.48 1.32
C SER A 309 0.02 0.83 2.51
N GLY A 310 -1.14 1.43 2.25
CA GLY A 310 -2.18 1.63 3.24
C GLY A 310 -2.03 2.93 3.99
N ARG A 311 -2.47 2.88 5.25
CA ARG A 311 -2.17 3.89 6.25
C ARG A 311 -1.20 3.29 7.28
N MET A 312 -0.55 4.15 8.03
CA MET A 312 0.31 3.74 9.13
C MET A 312 0.11 4.69 10.30
N CYS A 313 -0.07 4.14 11.50
CA CYS A 313 -0.06 4.96 12.70
C CYS A 313 1.36 5.49 12.94
N ILE A 314 1.47 6.81 13.09
CA ILE A 314 2.72 7.51 13.36
C ILE A 314 2.69 8.04 14.78
N ASN A 315 3.70 7.69 15.56
CA ASN A 315 3.97 8.33 16.84
C ASN A 315 4.76 9.62 16.59
N THR A 316 4.17 10.78 16.89
CA THR A 316 4.78 12.08 16.57
C THR A 316 6.04 12.34 17.38
N GLU A 317 6.11 11.87 18.62
CA GLU A 317 7.12 12.29 19.60
C GLU A 317 7.20 13.82 19.72
N TRP A 318 6.04 14.50 19.69
CA TRP A 318 5.97 15.96 19.63
C TRP A 318 6.57 16.68 20.85
N GLY A 319 6.91 15.94 21.91
CA GLY A 319 7.50 16.50 23.13
C GLY A 319 8.84 17.19 22.86
N CYS A 320 9.57 16.75 21.83
CA CYS A 320 10.83 17.33 21.36
C CYS A 320 10.66 18.60 20.51
N PHE A 321 9.43 19.01 20.19
CA PHE A 321 9.20 20.19 19.37
C PHE A 321 9.81 21.44 20.04
N GLY A 322 10.57 22.23 19.28
CA GLY A 322 11.26 23.42 19.79
C GLY A 322 12.63 23.20 20.45
N ASP A 323 13.14 21.97 20.51
CA ASP A 323 14.49 21.65 21.00
C ASP A 323 15.60 22.35 20.17
N ASP A 324 15.30 22.78 18.94
CA ASP A 324 16.19 23.57 18.08
C ASP A 324 16.07 25.08 18.28
N GLY A 325 15.24 25.54 19.22
CA GLY A 325 14.99 26.96 19.47
C GLY A 325 13.77 27.53 18.73
N THR A 326 13.05 26.73 17.94
CA THR A 326 11.85 27.18 17.21
C THR A 326 10.76 27.76 18.13
N LEU A 327 10.75 27.37 19.40
CA LEU A 327 9.78 27.83 20.40
C LEU A 327 10.32 28.92 21.35
N ASN A 328 11.50 29.50 21.08
CA ASN A 328 12.12 30.48 21.98
C ASN A 328 11.25 31.73 22.24
N ASP A 329 10.31 32.06 21.35
CA ASP A 329 9.41 33.21 21.52
C ASP A 329 8.21 32.92 22.45
N VAL A 330 7.92 31.65 22.72
CA VAL A 330 6.87 31.20 23.65
C VAL A 330 7.41 30.52 24.91
N PHE A 331 8.69 30.16 24.92
CA PHE A 331 9.41 29.60 26.06
C PHE A 331 9.78 30.73 27.04
N THR A 332 9.21 30.69 28.24
CA THR A 332 9.39 31.75 29.25
C THR A 332 10.60 31.48 30.14
N SER A 333 11.04 32.48 30.89
CA SER A 333 12.10 32.31 31.90
C SER A 333 11.76 31.26 32.98
N TYR A 334 10.47 31.01 33.23
CA TYR A 334 10.05 29.95 34.15
C TYR A 334 10.25 28.56 33.55
N ASP A 335 10.03 28.44 32.23
CA ASP A 335 10.28 27.20 31.49
C ASP A 335 11.78 26.91 31.41
N GLU A 336 12.62 27.96 31.27
CA GLU A 336 14.09 27.85 31.33
C GLU A 336 14.57 27.30 32.68
N CYS A 337 14.06 27.82 33.81
CA CYS A 337 14.40 27.27 35.13
C CYS A 337 14.00 25.80 35.27
N VAL A 338 12.80 25.43 34.78
CA VAL A 338 12.33 24.03 34.80
C VAL A 338 13.20 23.13 33.92
N ASP A 339 13.63 23.62 32.76
CA ASP A 339 14.51 22.92 31.84
C ASP A 339 15.90 22.67 32.45
N GLU A 340 16.50 23.70 33.06
CA GLU A 340 17.80 23.61 33.74
C GLU A 340 17.78 22.64 34.94
N GLU A 341 16.68 22.59 35.69
CA GLU A 341 16.52 21.68 36.84
C GLU A 341 16.11 20.26 36.43
N SER A 342 15.77 20.03 35.15
CA SER A 342 15.34 18.71 34.66
C SER A 342 16.51 17.73 34.49
N SER A 343 16.19 16.44 34.33
CA SER A 343 17.21 15.41 34.06
C SER A 343 17.80 15.49 32.65
N ASN A 344 17.20 16.26 31.75
CA ASN A 344 17.56 16.38 30.35
C ASN A 344 17.45 17.83 29.82
N PRO A 345 18.27 18.78 30.33
CA PRO A 345 18.23 20.18 29.89
C PRO A 345 18.42 20.32 28.37
N GLY A 346 17.65 21.22 27.75
CA GLY A 346 17.66 21.48 26.31
C GLY A 346 16.85 20.48 25.46
N GLU A 347 16.38 19.38 26.05
CA GLU A 347 15.56 18.37 25.37
C GLU A 347 14.11 18.37 25.86
N LYS A 348 13.18 17.89 25.03
CA LYS A 348 11.75 17.75 25.37
C LYS A 348 11.10 19.09 25.79
N ARG A 349 11.51 20.20 25.17
CA ARG A 349 11.09 21.56 25.57
C ARG A 349 9.58 21.78 25.44
N PHE A 350 8.94 21.24 24.41
CA PHE A 350 7.48 21.30 24.29
C PHE A 350 6.79 20.53 25.40
N GLU A 351 7.24 19.30 25.69
CA GLU A 351 6.71 18.48 26.79
C GLU A 351 6.82 19.21 28.14
N LYS A 352 7.94 19.89 28.40
CA LYS A 352 8.16 20.65 29.65
C LYS A 352 7.17 21.80 29.85
N MET A 353 6.60 22.35 28.78
CA MET A 353 5.58 23.40 28.89
C MET A 353 4.17 22.86 29.16
N VAL A 354 3.92 21.56 28.96
CA VAL A 354 2.56 20.99 28.88
C VAL A 354 2.32 19.75 29.73
N GLY A 355 3.36 18.97 30.06
CA GLY A 355 3.26 17.72 30.81
C GLY A 355 3.10 17.96 32.32
N THR A 356 2.29 17.14 32.98
CA THR A 356 1.91 17.35 34.39
C THR A 356 3.08 17.22 35.36
N LEU A 357 4.17 16.55 34.95
CA LEU A 357 5.42 16.50 35.71
C LEU A 357 6.04 17.90 35.93
N TYR A 358 5.77 18.83 35.02
CA TYR A 358 6.45 20.13 34.95
C TYR A 358 5.56 21.31 35.33
N LEU A 359 4.23 21.20 35.17
CA LEU A 359 3.30 22.33 35.39
C LEU A 359 3.36 22.90 36.82
N GLY A 360 3.50 22.04 37.83
CA GLY A 360 3.67 22.47 39.22
C GLY A 360 4.97 23.25 39.44
N GLU A 361 6.05 22.83 38.78
CA GLU A 361 7.36 23.49 38.85
C GLU A 361 7.36 24.85 38.12
N ILE A 362 6.65 24.96 37.00
CA ILE A 362 6.45 26.26 36.31
C ILE A 362 5.75 27.24 37.25
N VAL A 363 4.70 26.78 37.94
CA VAL A 363 4.02 27.60 38.97
C VAL A 363 5.01 27.97 40.07
N ARG A 364 5.76 27.01 40.63
CA ARG A 364 6.75 27.26 41.69
C ARG A 364 7.75 28.34 41.30
N HIS A 365 8.33 28.27 40.10
CA HIS A 365 9.29 29.26 39.58
C HIS A 365 8.65 30.63 39.34
N ALA A 366 7.41 30.68 38.86
CA ALA A 366 6.67 31.94 38.77
C ALA A 366 6.44 32.56 40.16
N LEU A 367 6.16 31.75 41.18
CA LEU A 367 6.01 32.22 42.57
C LEU A 367 7.35 32.68 43.16
N ILE A 368 8.46 31.99 42.89
CA ILE A 368 9.80 32.43 43.32
C ILE A 368 10.12 33.82 42.76
N ALA A 369 9.92 34.01 41.44
CA ALA A 369 10.20 35.29 40.78
C ALA A 369 9.37 36.42 41.39
N LEU A 370 8.05 36.22 41.55
CA LEU A 370 7.17 37.21 42.16
C LEU A 370 7.49 37.49 43.63
N THR A 371 7.93 36.48 44.38
CA THR A 371 8.36 36.64 45.78
C THR A 371 9.64 37.47 45.87
N SER A 372 10.60 37.22 44.96
CA SER A 372 11.87 37.95 44.90
C SER A 372 11.68 39.45 44.63
N GLU A 373 10.65 39.79 43.86
CA GLU A 373 10.26 41.17 43.56
C GLU A 373 9.29 41.77 44.58
N ARG A 374 8.97 41.05 45.66
CA ARG A 374 8.00 41.44 46.70
C ARG A 374 6.60 41.71 46.13
N ALA A 375 6.21 40.99 45.08
CA ALA A 375 4.89 41.06 44.47
C ALA A 375 3.89 40.10 45.12
N ILE A 376 4.34 39.03 45.79
CA ILE A 376 3.52 38.13 46.60
C ILE A 376 4.28 37.75 47.88
N PHE A 377 3.56 37.28 48.90
CA PHE A 377 4.13 36.83 50.19
C PHE A 377 5.01 37.91 50.87
N THR A 378 4.56 39.17 50.80
CA THR A 378 5.35 40.31 51.31
C THR A 378 5.45 40.26 52.83
N GLY A 379 6.68 40.16 53.35
CA GLY A 379 6.93 40.18 54.80
C GLY A 379 6.74 38.83 55.48
N THR A 380 6.60 37.73 54.72
CA THR A 380 6.49 36.36 55.23
C THR A 380 7.65 35.49 54.74
N ASP A 381 7.91 34.37 55.43
CA ASP A 381 8.92 33.40 54.99
C ASP A 381 8.34 32.51 53.88
N ALA A 382 9.00 32.53 52.72
CA ALA A 382 8.66 31.73 51.55
C ALA A 382 9.86 30.92 51.05
N SER A 383 10.84 30.66 51.92
CA SER A 383 12.05 29.88 51.61
C SER A 383 11.74 28.45 51.15
N VAL A 384 10.61 27.89 51.59
CA VAL A 384 10.09 26.58 51.18
C VAL A 384 9.91 26.44 49.67
N LEU A 385 9.65 27.53 48.94
CA LEU A 385 9.54 27.51 47.46
C LEU A 385 10.85 27.14 46.76
N ARG A 386 12.00 27.20 47.45
CA ARG A 386 13.30 26.78 46.89
C ARG A 386 13.45 25.25 46.83
N GLU A 387 12.61 24.51 47.53
CA GLU A 387 12.61 23.05 47.49
C GLU A 387 11.90 22.57 46.22
N LYS A 388 12.63 21.84 45.37
CA LYS A 388 12.09 21.25 44.15
C LYS A 388 11.03 20.20 44.51
N GLY A 389 9.91 20.19 43.78
CA GLY A 389 8.82 19.23 44.00
C GLY A 389 7.82 19.64 45.08
N VAL A 390 8.04 20.76 45.80
CA VAL A 390 7.12 21.20 46.86
C VAL A 390 5.74 21.59 46.33
N PHE A 391 5.67 22.06 45.08
CA PHE A 391 4.43 22.47 44.43
C PHE A 391 4.05 21.47 43.34
N THR A 392 3.24 20.46 43.70
CA THR A 392 2.86 19.36 42.81
C THR A 392 1.70 19.72 41.87
N MET A 393 1.48 18.89 40.84
CA MET A 393 0.31 18.99 39.97
C MET A 393 -1.01 18.92 40.75
N GLN A 394 -1.10 18.06 41.76
CA GLN A 394 -2.31 17.94 42.58
C GLN A 394 -2.65 19.27 43.27
N HIS A 395 -1.65 19.98 43.80
CA HIS A 395 -1.86 21.32 44.37
C HIS A 395 -2.37 22.32 43.32
N VAL A 396 -1.86 22.26 42.08
CA VAL A 396 -2.34 23.11 40.97
C VAL A 396 -3.82 22.82 40.68
N LEU A 397 -4.21 21.55 40.56
CA LEU A 397 -5.58 21.13 40.28
C LEU A 397 -6.53 21.56 41.39
N ASP A 398 -6.16 21.32 42.65
CA ASP A 398 -6.96 21.69 43.82
C ASP A 398 -7.21 23.21 43.88
N ILE A 399 -6.22 24.01 43.48
CA ILE A 399 -6.33 25.49 43.42
C ILE A 399 -7.21 25.95 42.26
N VAL A 400 -7.10 25.32 41.09
CA VAL A 400 -7.77 25.75 39.85
C VAL A 400 -9.24 25.37 39.82
N ASN A 401 -9.59 24.18 40.32
CA ASN A 401 -10.93 23.63 40.32
C ASN A 401 -11.82 24.17 41.44
N ASN A 402 -11.24 24.86 42.43
CA ASN A 402 -12.02 25.42 43.52
C ASN A 402 -12.69 26.75 43.11
N GLU A 403 -14.00 26.70 42.87
CA GLU A 403 -14.84 27.87 42.59
C GLU A 403 -15.34 28.59 43.87
N ASP A 404 -15.32 27.91 45.02
CA ASP A 404 -15.95 28.34 46.29
C ASP A 404 -15.08 29.23 47.21
N GLY A 405 -13.94 29.71 46.71
CA GLY A 405 -13.30 30.91 47.24
C GLY A 405 -11.93 30.71 47.88
N ILE A 406 -11.25 31.85 47.99
CA ILE A 406 -9.87 32.08 48.45
C ILE A 406 -9.44 31.28 49.69
N THR A 407 -10.38 30.83 50.53
CA THR A 407 -10.16 30.05 51.76
C THR A 407 -9.45 28.72 51.53
N GLU A 408 -9.85 27.94 50.53
CA GLU A 408 -9.21 26.63 50.29
C GLU A 408 -7.82 26.80 49.68
N VAL A 409 -7.67 27.75 48.77
CA VAL A 409 -6.35 28.15 48.22
C VAL A 409 -5.42 28.56 49.36
N LYS A 410 -5.93 29.31 50.34
CA LYS A 410 -5.18 29.67 51.55
C LYS A 410 -4.75 28.44 52.34
N ARG A 411 -5.65 27.49 52.59
CA ARG A 411 -5.36 26.25 53.33
C ARG A 411 -4.25 25.43 52.64
N ILE A 412 -4.32 25.27 51.32
CA ILE A 412 -3.31 24.54 50.53
C ILE A 412 -1.95 25.21 50.67
N LEU A 413 -1.89 26.53 50.50
CA LEU A 413 -0.64 27.29 50.62
C LEU A 413 -0.07 27.26 52.05
N GLU A 414 -0.92 27.31 53.08
CA GLU A 414 -0.49 27.18 54.48
C GLU A 414 0.07 25.78 54.78
N LEU A 415 -0.51 24.72 54.21
CA LEU A 415 0.03 23.35 54.32
C LEU A 415 1.40 23.19 53.66
N LEU A 416 1.69 24.00 52.64
CA LEU A 416 3.01 24.07 52.01
C LEU A 416 4.01 24.89 52.84
N GLY A 417 3.62 25.42 54.00
CA GLY A 417 4.48 26.23 54.86
C GLY A 417 4.55 27.72 54.48
N LEU A 418 3.65 28.19 53.60
CA LEU A 418 3.56 29.60 53.23
C LEU A 418 2.57 30.34 54.15
N GLN A 419 2.70 31.67 54.23
CA GLN A 419 1.73 32.52 54.94
C GLN A 419 1.09 33.53 53.97
N PRO A 420 0.07 33.11 53.20
CA PRO A 420 -0.55 33.95 52.18
C PRO A 420 -1.55 34.95 52.75
N SER A 421 -1.58 36.16 52.19
CA SER A 421 -2.75 37.04 52.28
C SER A 421 -3.86 36.58 51.32
N GLU A 422 -5.09 37.06 51.49
CA GLU A 422 -6.17 36.79 50.53
C GLU A 422 -5.82 37.23 49.10
N ARG A 423 -5.01 38.30 48.97
CA ARG A 423 -4.51 38.78 47.67
C ARG A 423 -3.51 37.82 47.06
N ASP A 424 -2.63 37.24 47.87
CA ASP A 424 -1.67 36.25 47.41
C ASP A 424 -2.41 35.02 46.87
N CYS A 425 -3.41 34.52 47.60
CA CYS A 425 -4.25 33.42 47.14
C CYS A 425 -4.91 33.71 45.78
N GLY A 426 -5.49 34.91 45.59
CA GLY A 426 -6.08 35.31 44.31
C GLY A 426 -5.06 35.36 43.17
N ARG A 427 -3.84 35.87 43.44
CA ARG A 427 -2.74 35.93 42.46
C ARG A 427 -2.21 34.54 42.11
N VAL A 428 -1.97 33.68 43.11
CA VAL A 428 -1.56 32.28 42.91
C VAL A 428 -2.60 31.54 42.07
N GLN A 429 -3.89 31.67 42.40
CA GLN A 429 -4.95 31.02 41.63
C GLN A 429 -4.97 31.48 40.16
N GLN A 430 -4.75 32.77 39.89
CA GLN A 430 -4.65 33.27 38.52
C GLN A 430 -3.43 32.72 37.77
N ILE A 431 -2.29 32.57 38.44
CA ILE A 431 -1.08 31.99 37.85
C ILE A 431 -1.31 30.51 37.53
N CYS A 432 -1.86 29.72 38.47
CA CYS A 432 -2.20 28.32 38.22
C CYS A 432 -3.15 28.19 37.02
N ARG A 433 -4.19 29.03 36.93
CA ARG A 433 -5.12 29.06 35.79
C ARG A 433 -4.41 29.43 34.48
N ALA A 434 -3.47 30.37 34.51
CA ALA A 434 -2.71 30.77 33.33
C ALA A 434 -1.79 29.65 32.82
N VAL A 435 -1.06 28.98 33.72
CA VAL A 435 -0.20 27.84 33.37
C VAL A 435 -1.02 26.69 32.78
N MET A 436 -2.12 26.31 33.44
CA MET A 436 -3.02 25.24 32.96
C MET A 436 -3.70 25.60 31.64
N GLY A 437 -4.18 26.83 31.50
CA GLY A 437 -4.77 27.33 30.24
C GLY A 437 -3.76 27.38 29.10
N ARG A 438 -2.51 27.76 29.37
CA ARG A 438 -1.41 27.72 28.40
C ARG A 438 -1.13 26.29 27.94
N ALA A 439 -0.99 25.34 28.88
CA ALA A 439 -0.77 23.93 28.57
C ALA A 439 -1.90 23.36 27.69
N ALA A 440 -3.16 23.64 28.00
CA ALA A 440 -4.31 23.23 27.19
C ALA A 440 -4.30 23.85 25.78
N THR A 441 -3.94 25.13 25.68
CA THR A 441 -3.84 25.85 24.39
C THR A 441 -2.72 25.31 23.50
N LEU A 442 -1.58 24.94 24.09
CA LEU A 442 -0.46 24.32 23.38
C LEU A 442 -0.81 22.92 22.86
N HIS A 443 -1.48 22.08 23.67
CA HIS A 443 -2.02 20.79 23.20
C HIS A 443 -3.00 20.98 22.03
N ALA A 444 -3.89 21.98 22.12
CA ALA A 444 -4.84 22.29 21.05
C ALA A 444 -4.16 22.74 19.75
N THR A 445 -3.03 23.45 19.88
CA THR A 445 -2.22 23.89 18.74
C THR A 445 -1.53 22.72 18.06
N GLY A 446 -0.99 21.77 18.85
CA GLY A 446 -0.42 20.54 18.30
C GLY A 446 -1.47 19.67 17.61
N LEU A 447 -2.65 19.51 18.23
CA LEU A 447 -3.78 18.81 17.61
C LEU A 447 -4.19 19.48 16.29
N ALA A 448 -4.32 20.81 16.27
CA ALA A 448 -4.68 21.54 15.05
C ALA A 448 -3.65 21.35 13.92
N ALA A 449 -2.35 21.27 14.24
CA ALA A 449 -1.31 20.99 13.25
C ALA A 449 -1.51 19.61 12.60
N ILE A 450 -1.78 18.58 13.42
CA ILE A 450 -2.03 17.21 12.94
C ILE A 450 -3.29 17.14 12.10
N LEU A 451 -4.38 17.78 12.54
CA LEU A 451 -5.65 17.81 11.83
C LEU A 451 -5.53 18.51 10.47
N SER A 452 -4.88 19.69 10.43
CA SER A 452 -4.62 20.40 9.18
C SER A 452 -3.73 19.57 8.24
N TYR A 453 -2.70 18.89 8.77
CA TYR A 453 -1.84 18.00 7.99
C TYR A 453 -2.63 16.84 7.37
N MET A 454 -3.48 16.17 8.15
CA MET A 454 -4.34 15.09 7.65
C MET A 454 -5.34 15.59 6.60
N CYS A 455 -5.94 16.76 6.81
CA CYS A 455 -6.90 17.35 5.87
C CYS A 455 -6.23 17.66 4.51
N GLN A 456 -5.05 18.27 4.54
CA GLN A 456 -4.28 18.62 3.34
C GLN A 456 -3.76 17.40 2.58
N THR A 457 -3.17 16.43 3.27
CA THR A 457 -2.58 15.24 2.64
C THR A 457 -3.63 14.29 2.06
N ARG A 458 -4.84 14.31 2.62
CA ARG A 458 -5.98 13.55 2.10
C ARG A 458 -6.79 14.31 1.05
N ASP A 459 -6.42 15.55 0.73
CA ASP A 459 -7.08 16.40 -0.28
C ASP A 459 -8.59 16.58 0.03
N LEU A 460 -8.90 16.86 1.29
CA LEU A 460 -10.28 17.00 1.79
C LEU A 460 -10.65 18.47 1.93
N GLU A 461 -11.89 18.82 1.58
CA GLU A 461 -12.46 20.15 1.89
C GLU A 461 -12.77 20.30 3.39
N MET A 462 -13.14 19.19 4.05
CA MET A 462 -13.48 19.16 5.48
C MET A 462 -13.13 17.80 6.08
N LEU A 463 -12.44 17.80 7.23
CA LEU A 463 -12.06 16.58 7.95
C LEU A 463 -12.95 16.39 9.19
N MET A 464 -13.73 15.31 9.23
CA MET A 464 -14.46 14.86 10.43
C MET A 464 -13.77 13.64 11.04
N VAL A 465 -13.21 13.79 12.24
CA VAL A 465 -12.35 12.76 12.84
C VAL A 465 -12.59 12.60 14.35
N ASN A 466 -12.46 11.37 14.82
CA ASN A 466 -12.50 11.06 16.25
C ASN A 466 -11.07 11.06 16.81
N VAL A 467 -10.90 11.69 17.97
CA VAL A 467 -9.63 11.86 18.67
C VAL A 467 -9.74 11.18 20.03
N GLY A 468 -8.96 10.13 20.25
CA GLY A 468 -8.84 9.50 21.56
C GLY A 468 -8.06 10.41 22.52
N VAL A 469 -8.51 10.56 23.75
CA VAL A 469 -7.81 11.38 24.75
C VAL A 469 -7.68 10.63 26.07
N GLU A 470 -6.47 10.68 26.64
CA GLU A 470 -6.13 10.06 27.92
C GLU A 470 -5.15 10.96 28.70
N GLY A 471 -5.09 10.77 30.03
CA GLY A 471 -4.13 11.43 30.91
C GLY A 471 -4.73 12.28 32.02
N GLU A 472 -3.92 12.55 33.04
CA GLU A 472 -4.28 13.29 34.25
C GLU A 472 -4.81 14.71 33.96
N LEU A 473 -4.29 15.37 32.91
CA LEU A 473 -4.74 16.72 32.56
C LEU A 473 -6.17 16.73 32.01
N PHE A 474 -6.53 15.73 31.21
CA PHE A 474 -7.88 15.61 30.63
C PHE A 474 -8.92 15.25 31.71
N THR A 475 -8.58 14.35 32.63
CA THR A 475 -9.49 13.91 33.70
C THR A 475 -9.55 14.90 34.87
N GLY A 476 -8.44 15.56 35.19
CA GLY A 476 -8.29 16.42 36.36
C GLY A 476 -8.64 17.89 36.13
N TYR A 477 -8.59 18.41 34.91
CA TYR A 477 -8.88 19.82 34.60
C TYR A 477 -10.14 19.97 33.72
N PRO A 478 -11.32 20.32 34.28
CA PRO A 478 -12.60 20.32 33.57
C PRO A 478 -12.65 21.21 32.31
N ARG A 479 -11.83 22.26 32.25
CA ARG A 479 -11.76 23.18 31.10
C ARG A 479 -10.83 22.71 29.99
N PHE A 480 -10.08 21.62 30.19
CA PHE A 480 -9.12 21.13 29.21
C PHE A 480 -9.80 20.74 27.89
N GLU A 481 -10.89 19.96 27.96
CA GLU A 481 -11.68 19.56 26.79
C GLU A 481 -12.26 20.77 26.04
N GLU A 482 -12.85 21.72 26.78
CA GLU A 482 -13.42 22.95 26.21
C GLU A 482 -12.36 23.75 25.43
N ILE A 483 -11.17 23.93 26.02
CA ILE A 483 -10.06 24.66 25.41
C ILE A 483 -9.53 23.90 24.20
N LEU A 484 -9.35 22.58 24.32
CA LEU A 484 -8.83 21.73 23.24
C LEU A 484 -9.70 21.84 21.99
N LEU A 485 -11.03 21.74 22.14
CA LEU A 485 -11.98 21.89 21.05
C LEU A 485 -12.08 23.33 20.53
N SER A 486 -12.12 24.32 21.41
CA SER A 486 -12.32 25.72 21.00
C SER A 486 -11.11 26.26 20.24
N VAL A 487 -9.90 26.02 20.75
CA VAL A 487 -8.66 26.50 20.13
C VAL A 487 -8.35 25.73 18.85
N SER A 488 -8.54 24.40 18.83
CA SER A 488 -8.32 23.63 17.59
C SER A 488 -9.25 24.11 16.46
N ARG A 489 -10.53 24.37 16.73
CA ARG A 489 -11.46 24.93 15.73
C ARG A 489 -11.07 26.33 15.23
N LEU A 490 -10.47 27.15 16.09
CA LEU A 490 -9.97 28.48 15.66
C LEU A 490 -8.75 28.35 14.75
N LEU A 491 -7.87 27.38 15.02
CA LEU A 491 -6.61 27.19 14.31
C LEU A 491 -6.75 26.35 13.02
N SER A 492 -7.73 25.44 12.98
CA SER A 492 -8.04 24.56 11.85
C SER A 492 -9.57 24.49 11.62
N PRO A 493 -10.20 25.57 11.12
CA PRO A 493 -11.65 25.62 10.89
C PRO A 493 -12.15 24.60 9.86
N GLU A 494 -11.26 24.07 9.02
CA GLU A 494 -11.51 22.98 8.07
C GLU A 494 -11.64 21.59 8.73
N CYS A 495 -11.45 21.50 10.05
CA CYS A 495 -11.46 20.24 10.79
C CYS A 495 -12.50 20.26 11.92
N LEU A 496 -13.24 19.16 12.07
CA LEU A 496 -14.24 18.93 13.09
C LEU A 496 -13.86 17.70 13.93
N PRO A 497 -13.01 17.88 14.97
CA PRO A 497 -12.66 16.79 15.88
C PRO A 497 -13.78 16.50 16.87
N THR A 498 -13.98 15.21 17.18
CA THR A 498 -14.79 14.71 18.29
C THR A 498 -13.87 14.02 19.28
N LEU A 499 -13.85 14.46 20.54
CA LEU A 499 -13.00 13.84 21.56
C LEU A 499 -13.69 12.62 22.16
N LEU A 500 -12.96 11.51 22.28
CA LEU A 500 -13.43 10.29 22.93
C LEU A 500 -12.48 9.96 24.10
N PRO A 501 -12.96 9.93 25.35
CA PRO A 501 -12.13 9.59 26.49
C PRO A 501 -11.80 8.09 26.51
N SER A 502 -10.54 7.76 26.77
CA SER A 502 -10.11 6.37 27.00
C SER A 502 -10.61 5.86 28.34
N ARG A 503 -11.55 4.91 28.31
CA ARG A 503 -12.04 4.21 29.50
C ARG A 503 -11.19 2.93 29.67
N ASP A 504 -10.59 2.76 30.85
CA ASP A 504 -9.72 1.63 31.22
C ASP A 504 -8.28 1.62 30.67
N GLY A 505 -7.84 2.73 30.06
CA GLY A 505 -6.47 2.97 29.63
C GLY A 505 -6.07 2.30 28.31
N SER A 506 -4.77 2.25 28.02
CA SER A 506 -4.22 1.69 26.77
C SER A 506 -4.38 0.18 26.60
N GLY A 507 -4.73 -0.57 27.66
CA GLY A 507 -4.55 -2.02 27.69
C GLY A 507 -5.50 -2.76 26.78
N ARG A 508 -6.73 -2.26 26.67
CA ARG A 508 -7.76 -2.78 25.76
C ARG A 508 -7.35 -2.57 24.30
N GLY A 509 -6.89 -1.37 23.96
CA GLY A 509 -6.36 -1.02 22.66
C GLY A 509 -5.11 -1.82 22.31
N ALA A 510 -4.26 -2.14 23.28
CA ALA A 510 -3.06 -2.93 23.05
C ALA A 510 -3.34 -4.39 22.70
N ALA A 511 -4.32 -5.01 23.36
CA ALA A 511 -4.83 -6.31 22.94
C ALA A 511 -5.41 -6.24 21.53
N MET A 512 -6.11 -5.16 21.20
CA MET A 512 -6.68 -4.96 19.87
C MET A 512 -5.61 -4.80 18.79
N VAL A 513 -4.57 -3.99 19.00
CA VAL A 513 -3.40 -3.89 18.10
C VAL A 513 -2.80 -5.28 17.87
N THR A 514 -2.63 -6.03 18.95
CA THR A 514 -2.08 -7.38 18.91
C THR A 514 -2.94 -8.32 18.05
N ALA A 515 -4.26 -8.27 18.24
CA ALA A 515 -5.21 -9.05 17.46
C ALA A 515 -5.24 -8.64 15.98
N VAL A 516 -5.19 -7.33 15.69
CA VAL A 516 -5.11 -6.78 14.34
C VAL A 516 -3.83 -7.24 13.64
N ALA A 517 -2.68 -7.19 14.31
CA ALA A 517 -1.41 -7.64 13.77
C ALA A 517 -1.45 -9.11 13.34
N LEU A 518 -1.94 -9.99 14.23
CA LEU A 518 -2.07 -11.42 13.95
C LEU A 518 -3.09 -11.70 12.85
N ARG A 519 -4.19 -10.94 12.80
CA ARG A 519 -5.18 -11.02 11.72
C ARG A 519 -4.57 -10.64 10.38
N LEU A 520 -3.81 -9.55 10.30
CA LEU A 520 -3.15 -9.11 9.07
C LEU A 520 -2.09 -10.11 8.60
N GLU A 521 -1.33 -10.71 9.53
CA GLU A 521 -0.36 -11.76 9.19
C GLU A 521 -1.05 -13.02 8.65
N ALA A 522 -2.17 -13.44 9.27
CA ALA A 522 -3.00 -14.53 8.75
C ALA A 522 -3.56 -14.20 7.35
N GLN A 523 -4.11 -12.99 7.17
CA GLN A 523 -4.61 -12.52 5.87
C GLN A 523 -3.50 -12.53 4.81
N ARG A 524 -2.28 -12.05 5.14
CA ARG A 524 -1.14 -12.04 4.22
C ARG A 524 -0.70 -13.46 3.83
N ARG A 525 -0.73 -14.41 4.76
CA ARG A 525 -0.49 -15.83 4.46
C ARG A 525 -1.51 -16.38 3.49
N GLU A 526 -2.79 -16.13 3.73
CA GLU A 526 -3.86 -16.58 2.83
C GLU A 526 -3.76 -15.96 1.42
N VAL A 527 -3.45 -14.65 1.32
CA VAL A 527 -3.18 -13.99 0.03
C VAL A 527 -2.01 -14.68 -0.69
N ASN A 528 -0.92 -14.94 0.02
CA ASN A 528 0.24 -15.63 -0.54
C ASN A 528 -0.10 -17.06 -1.00
N GLU A 529 -0.92 -17.79 -0.25
CA GLU A 529 -1.39 -19.14 -0.64
C GLU A 529 -2.24 -19.12 -1.91
N VAL A 530 -3.13 -18.12 -2.05
CA VAL A 530 -3.96 -17.94 -3.25
C VAL A 530 -3.09 -17.62 -4.48
N LEU A 531 -2.07 -16.77 -4.31
CA LEU A 531 -1.21 -16.32 -5.41
C LEU A 531 -0.03 -17.26 -5.72
N ALA A 532 0.39 -18.11 -4.78
CA ALA A 532 1.54 -18.99 -4.93
C ALA A 532 1.51 -19.86 -6.21
N PRO A 533 0.39 -20.49 -6.61
CA PRO A 533 0.33 -21.30 -7.83
C PRO A 533 0.59 -20.53 -9.13
N LEU A 534 0.49 -19.20 -9.11
CA LEU A 534 0.72 -18.33 -10.27
C LEU A 534 2.18 -17.88 -10.37
N ARG A 535 2.99 -18.03 -9.31
CA ARG A 535 4.38 -17.58 -9.25
C ARG A 535 5.29 -18.66 -9.80
N LEU A 536 5.87 -18.43 -10.98
CA LEU A 536 6.76 -19.38 -11.66
C LEU A 536 8.20 -19.24 -11.16
N THR A 537 8.83 -20.37 -10.87
CA THR A 537 10.26 -20.43 -10.60
C THR A 537 11.06 -20.49 -11.91
N ARG A 538 12.37 -20.22 -11.84
CA ARG A 538 13.27 -20.40 -12.99
C ARG A 538 13.18 -21.82 -13.57
N ALA A 539 13.11 -22.83 -12.71
CA ALA A 539 13.01 -24.23 -13.13
C ALA A 539 11.71 -24.53 -13.89
N ASP A 540 10.59 -23.90 -13.51
CA ASP A 540 9.33 -24.02 -14.24
C ASP A 540 9.47 -23.45 -15.65
N LEU A 541 10.11 -22.29 -15.80
CA LEU A 541 10.32 -21.63 -17.08
C LEU A 541 11.26 -22.40 -18.00
N GLU A 542 12.36 -22.93 -17.48
CA GLU A 542 13.29 -23.80 -18.23
C GLU A 542 12.57 -25.07 -18.72
N LYS A 543 11.66 -25.62 -17.90
CA LYS A 543 10.82 -26.76 -18.30
C LYS A 543 9.84 -26.41 -19.40
N VAL A 544 9.20 -25.23 -19.34
CA VAL A 544 8.32 -24.73 -20.41
C VAL A 544 9.10 -24.56 -21.72
N GLN A 545 10.29 -23.97 -21.65
CA GLN A 545 11.18 -23.80 -22.80
C GLN A 545 11.54 -25.16 -23.43
N ALA A 546 11.94 -26.14 -22.61
CA ALA A 546 12.29 -27.48 -23.09
C ALA A 546 11.10 -28.20 -23.75
N LEU A 547 9.91 -28.14 -23.14
CA LEU A 547 8.69 -28.74 -23.68
C LEU A 547 8.22 -28.04 -24.97
N MET A 548 8.34 -26.71 -25.05
CA MET A 548 8.04 -25.97 -26.27
C MET A 548 8.95 -26.44 -27.42
N LYS A 549 10.26 -26.56 -27.16
CA LYS A 549 11.22 -27.04 -28.15
C LYS A 549 10.88 -28.47 -28.63
N GLU A 550 10.51 -29.38 -27.73
CA GLU A 550 10.08 -30.73 -28.09
C GLU A 550 8.83 -30.71 -28.99
N GLU A 551 7.83 -29.89 -28.64
CA GLU A 551 6.61 -29.77 -29.45
C GLU A 551 6.86 -29.10 -30.81
N MET A 552 7.84 -28.18 -30.92
CA MET A 552 8.29 -27.64 -32.20
C MET A 552 8.89 -28.74 -33.09
N GLU A 553 9.77 -29.59 -32.57
CA GLU A 553 10.33 -30.72 -33.34
C GLU A 553 9.22 -31.69 -33.78
N ARG A 554 8.29 -32.00 -32.88
CA ARG A 554 7.13 -32.87 -33.18
C ARG A 554 6.24 -32.27 -34.26
N GLY A 555 6.05 -30.95 -34.24
CA GLY A 555 5.27 -30.22 -35.23
C GLY A 555 5.94 -30.16 -36.61
N LEU A 556 7.26 -30.04 -36.67
CA LEU A 556 8.00 -30.02 -37.94
C LEU A 556 8.13 -31.41 -38.59
N CYS A 557 8.20 -32.46 -37.77
CA CYS A 557 8.35 -33.83 -38.22
C CYS A 557 7.07 -34.39 -38.86
N LYS A 558 7.20 -35.00 -40.04
CA LYS A 558 6.08 -35.50 -40.86
C LYS A 558 5.23 -36.53 -40.14
N GLU A 559 5.87 -37.45 -39.42
CA GLU A 559 5.21 -38.57 -38.74
C GLU A 559 4.45 -38.11 -37.49
N THR A 560 4.96 -37.09 -36.79
CA THR A 560 4.40 -36.64 -35.51
C THR A 560 3.49 -35.41 -35.64
N ASN A 561 3.57 -34.64 -36.73
CA ASN A 561 2.83 -33.39 -36.96
C ASN A 561 1.33 -33.52 -36.64
N ALA A 562 0.69 -34.62 -37.07
CA ALA A 562 -0.74 -34.84 -36.86
C ALA A 562 -1.14 -34.86 -35.38
N SER A 563 -0.24 -35.29 -34.49
CA SER A 563 -0.45 -35.42 -33.04
C SER A 563 0.25 -34.35 -32.20
N ALA A 564 1.01 -33.45 -32.82
CA ALA A 564 1.67 -32.35 -32.15
C ALA A 564 0.66 -31.28 -31.74
N SER A 565 0.84 -30.71 -30.55
CA SER A 565 0.01 -29.59 -30.07
C SER A 565 0.40 -28.29 -30.77
N VAL A 566 1.70 -28.08 -31.00
CA VAL A 566 2.22 -26.97 -31.84
C VAL A 566 2.31 -27.44 -33.29
N ARG A 567 1.59 -26.77 -34.19
CA ARG A 567 1.32 -27.29 -35.53
C ARG A 567 2.43 -27.03 -36.55
N MET A 568 3.26 -26.00 -36.32
CA MET A 568 4.42 -25.65 -37.17
C MET A 568 4.05 -25.61 -38.67
N LEU A 569 3.07 -24.78 -39.00
CA LEU A 569 2.46 -24.69 -40.32
C LEU A 569 3.39 -23.98 -41.33
N PRO A 570 3.72 -24.63 -42.46
CA PRO A 570 4.48 -24.00 -43.55
C PRO A 570 3.71 -22.83 -44.17
N THR A 571 4.38 -21.70 -44.40
CA THR A 571 3.74 -20.48 -44.94
C THR A 571 4.04 -20.23 -46.42
N TYR A 572 5.01 -20.97 -46.99
CA TYR A 572 5.56 -20.75 -48.33
C TYR A 572 6.25 -19.39 -48.54
N VAL A 573 6.52 -18.65 -47.46
CA VAL A 573 7.36 -17.46 -47.48
C VAL A 573 8.81 -17.86 -47.23
N CYS A 574 9.63 -17.89 -48.28
CA CYS A 574 11.01 -18.40 -48.20
C CYS A 574 12.09 -17.33 -47.97
N HIS A 575 11.73 -16.05 -48.11
CA HIS A 575 12.64 -14.92 -48.00
C HIS A 575 12.00 -13.78 -47.22
N THR A 576 12.79 -13.14 -46.36
CA THR A 576 12.49 -11.82 -45.79
C THR A 576 12.70 -10.74 -46.85
N PRO A 577 12.23 -9.50 -46.62
CA PRO A 577 12.52 -8.41 -47.54
C PRO A 577 14.03 -8.18 -47.69
N ASP A 578 14.47 -7.82 -48.90
CA ASP A 578 15.88 -7.56 -49.23
C ASP A 578 16.13 -6.15 -49.78
N GLY A 579 15.09 -5.32 -49.85
CA GLY A 579 15.15 -3.93 -50.29
C GLY A 579 14.98 -3.76 -51.79
N THR A 580 14.79 -4.84 -52.55
CA THR A 580 14.51 -4.78 -54.01
C THR A 580 13.01 -4.70 -54.33
N GLU A 581 12.13 -4.79 -53.34
CA GLU A 581 10.67 -4.76 -53.51
C GLU A 581 10.22 -3.42 -54.09
N ARG A 582 9.47 -3.42 -55.20
CA ARG A 582 8.92 -2.20 -55.82
C ARG A 582 7.51 -2.47 -56.36
N GLY A 583 6.66 -1.45 -56.30
CA GLY A 583 5.32 -1.48 -56.89
C GLY A 583 4.21 -1.08 -55.94
N ASP A 584 2.97 -1.11 -56.47
CA ASP A 584 1.75 -0.79 -55.74
C ASP A 584 1.00 -2.10 -55.44
N PHE A 585 0.67 -2.30 -54.17
CA PHE A 585 0.08 -3.54 -53.67
C PHE A 585 -1.18 -3.24 -52.87
N LEU A 586 -2.19 -4.09 -53.00
CA LEU A 586 -3.28 -4.14 -52.04
C LEU A 586 -2.92 -5.07 -50.89
N ALA A 587 -3.32 -4.71 -49.67
CA ALA A 587 -3.25 -5.59 -48.52
C ALA A 587 -4.58 -5.61 -47.78
N LEU A 588 -4.97 -6.81 -47.34
CA LEU A 588 -6.12 -7.03 -46.49
C LEU A 588 -5.64 -7.50 -45.13
N ASP A 589 -6.26 -7.02 -44.05
CA ASP A 589 -5.93 -7.43 -42.69
C ASP A 589 -7.20 -7.83 -41.94
N LEU A 590 -7.39 -9.14 -41.82
CA LEU A 590 -8.53 -9.76 -41.16
C LEU A 590 -8.07 -10.65 -40.01
N GLY A 591 -8.21 -10.15 -38.78
CA GLY A 591 -7.88 -10.92 -37.57
C GLY A 591 -8.79 -10.69 -36.37
N GLY A 592 -9.76 -9.78 -36.47
CA GLY A 592 -10.72 -9.42 -35.42
C GLY A 592 -11.94 -8.69 -36.01
N THR A 593 -12.64 -7.89 -35.20
CA THR A 593 -13.80 -7.09 -35.64
C THR A 593 -13.43 -5.92 -36.57
N ASN A 594 -12.19 -5.41 -36.45
CA ASN A 594 -11.66 -4.38 -37.32
C ASN A 594 -10.98 -5.05 -38.51
N PHE A 595 -11.61 -4.95 -39.68
CA PHE A 595 -11.04 -5.35 -40.96
C PHE A 595 -10.37 -4.13 -41.61
N ARG A 596 -9.16 -4.28 -42.12
CA ARG A 596 -8.47 -3.17 -42.80
C ARG A 596 -8.21 -3.51 -44.26
N VAL A 597 -8.42 -2.52 -45.12
CA VAL A 597 -8.00 -2.54 -46.51
C VAL A 597 -6.93 -1.47 -46.68
N LEU A 598 -5.80 -1.83 -47.28
CA LEU A 598 -4.65 -0.96 -47.45
C LEU A 598 -4.21 -0.97 -48.92
N VAL A 599 -3.72 0.17 -49.39
CA VAL A 599 -2.81 0.24 -50.54
C VAL A 599 -1.43 0.64 -50.03
N VAL A 600 -0.43 -0.15 -50.42
CA VAL A 600 0.97 0.01 -50.02
C VAL A 600 1.78 0.25 -51.28
N ARG A 601 2.43 1.40 -51.37
CA ARG A 601 3.32 1.75 -52.48
C ARG A 601 4.76 1.66 -52.01
N VAL A 602 5.52 0.77 -52.63
CA VAL A 602 6.94 0.54 -52.32
C VAL A 602 7.78 1.18 -53.43
N THR A 603 8.54 2.20 -53.05
CA THR A 603 9.39 3.00 -53.95
C THR A 603 10.84 2.97 -53.49
N GLU A 604 11.76 3.57 -54.26
CA GLU A 604 13.15 3.73 -53.83
C GLU A 604 13.28 4.64 -52.59
N ASP A 605 12.38 5.61 -52.44
CA ASP A 605 12.36 6.56 -51.32
C ASP A 605 11.69 5.98 -50.06
N GLY A 606 11.22 4.73 -50.11
CA GLY A 606 10.56 4.03 -48.99
C GLY A 606 9.12 3.62 -49.28
N ILE A 607 8.37 3.36 -48.21
CA ILE A 607 6.99 2.87 -48.25
C ILE A 607 6.01 3.99 -47.90
N SER A 608 4.99 4.17 -48.74
CA SER A 608 3.82 5.00 -48.43
C SER A 608 2.55 4.15 -48.39
N MET A 609 1.67 4.41 -47.43
CA MET A 609 0.47 3.61 -47.20
C MET A 609 -0.76 4.48 -47.03
N SER A 610 -1.89 4.00 -47.54
CA SER A 610 -3.23 4.52 -47.25
C SER A 610 -4.09 3.34 -46.83
N SER A 611 -4.89 3.51 -45.76
CA SER A 611 -5.67 2.43 -45.17
C SER A 611 -7.02 2.91 -44.68
N GLU A 612 -8.02 2.03 -44.69
CA GLU A 612 -9.32 2.28 -44.10
C GLU A 612 -9.76 1.09 -43.23
N ILE A 613 -10.40 1.39 -42.10
CA ILE A 613 -10.92 0.40 -41.16
C ILE A 613 -12.42 0.23 -41.39
N TYR A 614 -12.82 -1.03 -41.58
CA TYR A 614 -14.20 -1.47 -41.70
C TYR A 614 -14.58 -2.35 -40.52
N ILE A 615 -15.74 -2.08 -39.91
CA ILE A 615 -16.26 -2.90 -38.82
C ILE A 615 -17.05 -4.05 -39.42
N ILE A 616 -16.68 -5.29 -39.10
CA ILE A 616 -17.49 -6.46 -39.46
C ILE A 616 -18.54 -6.69 -38.37
N PRO A 617 -19.84 -6.58 -38.68
CA PRO A 617 -20.90 -6.85 -37.70
C PRO A 617 -20.87 -8.30 -37.20
N ALA A 618 -21.21 -8.51 -35.93
CA ALA A 618 -21.24 -9.85 -35.31
C ALA A 618 -22.13 -10.84 -36.08
N ALA A 619 -23.27 -10.37 -36.61
CA ALA A 619 -24.17 -11.17 -37.45
C ALA A 619 -23.51 -11.66 -38.75
N ILE A 620 -22.51 -10.96 -39.27
CA ILE A 620 -21.71 -11.38 -40.44
C ILE A 620 -20.59 -12.34 -40.00
N MET A 621 -19.88 -12.04 -38.91
CA MET A 621 -18.83 -12.89 -38.35
C MET A 621 -19.30 -14.31 -37.99
N GLN A 622 -20.57 -14.41 -37.57
CA GLN A 622 -21.22 -15.65 -37.14
C GLN A 622 -22.24 -16.17 -38.18
N GLY A 623 -22.32 -15.53 -39.34
CA GLY A 623 -23.27 -15.86 -40.41
C GLY A 623 -22.79 -17.01 -41.31
N SER A 624 -22.94 -16.83 -42.62
CA SER A 624 -22.38 -17.75 -43.62
C SER A 624 -21.09 -17.21 -44.21
N GLY A 625 -20.22 -18.09 -44.70
CA GLY A 625 -19.03 -17.70 -45.45
C GLY A 625 -19.38 -16.82 -46.65
N LEU A 626 -20.50 -17.09 -47.32
CA LEU A 626 -20.98 -16.25 -48.40
C LEU A 626 -21.17 -14.79 -47.96
N MET A 627 -21.87 -14.57 -46.83
CA MET A 627 -22.09 -13.23 -46.29
C MET A 627 -20.79 -12.55 -45.87
N LEU A 628 -19.87 -13.29 -45.25
CA LEU A 628 -18.59 -12.75 -44.79
C LEU A 628 -17.73 -12.27 -45.96
N PHE A 629 -17.51 -13.12 -46.97
CA PHE A 629 -16.64 -12.77 -48.10
C PHE A 629 -17.29 -11.76 -49.05
N ASP A 630 -18.63 -11.75 -49.18
CA ASP A 630 -19.31 -10.69 -49.93
C ASP A 630 -19.17 -9.33 -49.23
N HIS A 631 -19.24 -9.29 -47.89
CA HIS A 631 -18.99 -8.07 -47.12
C HIS A 631 -17.53 -7.59 -47.23
N ILE A 632 -16.56 -8.50 -47.16
CA ILE A 632 -15.14 -8.18 -47.38
C ILE A 632 -14.95 -7.54 -48.76
N MET A 633 -15.59 -8.09 -49.81
CA MET A 633 -15.52 -7.50 -51.14
C MET A 633 -16.21 -6.13 -51.25
N ASP A 634 -17.33 -5.91 -50.56
CA ASP A 634 -17.98 -4.60 -50.52
C ASP A 634 -17.05 -3.55 -49.90
N CYS A 635 -16.31 -3.90 -48.84
CA CYS A 635 -15.29 -3.03 -48.24
C CYS A 635 -14.13 -2.74 -49.20
N ILE A 636 -13.64 -3.74 -49.94
CA ILE A 636 -12.56 -3.56 -50.91
C ILE A 636 -12.98 -2.61 -52.04
N ILE A 637 -14.19 -2.81 -52.59
CA ILE A 637 -14.74 -1.96 -53.66
C ILE A 637 -14.91 -0.52 -53.19
N ASP A 638 -15.45 -0.33 -51.98
CA ASP A 638 -15.60 1.00 -51.38
C ASP A 638 -14.23 1.70 -51.22
N PHE A 639 -13.23 1.01 -50.65
CA PHE A 639 -11.88 1.54 -50.49
C PHE A 639 -11.24 1.91 -51.83
N GLN A 640 -11.24 1.00 -52.80
CA GLN A 640 -10.66 1.28 -54.12
C GLN A 640 -11.38 2.43 -54.83
N THR A 641 -12.70 2.59 -54.64
CA THR A 641 -13.46 3.72 -55.20
C THR A 641 -12.97 5.04 -54.60
N LYS A 642 -12.78 5.11 -53.28
CA LYS A 642 -12.26 6.30 -52.59
C LYS A 642 -10.82 6.62 -52.99
N GLN A 643 -9.99 5.61 -53.24
CA GLN A 643 -8.60 5.79 -53.66
C GLN A 643 -8.42 5.97 -55.18
N ASN A 644 -9.49 5.89 -55.98
CA ASN A 644 -9.47 5.91 -57.46
C ASN A 644 -8.67 4.75 -58.10
N LEU A 645 -8.73 3.55 -57.51
CA LEU A 645 -7.96 2.36 -57.93
C LEU A 645 -8.81 1.23 -58.52
N VAL A 646 -10.12 1.43 -58.73
CA VAL A 646 -11.07 0.36 -59.12
C VAL A 646 -10.70 -0.32 -60.45
N THR A 647 -10.07 0.41 -61.37
CA THR A 647 -9.67 -0.09 -62.69
C THR A 647 -8.26 -0.66 -62.73
N GLU A 648 -7.49 -0.55 -61.65
CA GLU A 648 -6.10 -1.02 -61.60
C GLU A 648 -6.05 -2.48 -61.13
N MET A 649 -5.29 -3.30 -61.84
CA MET A 649 -5.03 -4.69 -61.46
C MET A 649 -3.87 -4.72 -60.46
N LEU A 650 -4.19 -4.66 -59.17
CA LEU A 650 -3.16 -4.67 -58.12
C LEU A 650 -2.94 -6.08 -57.54
N PRO A 651 -1.68 -6.53 -57.35
CA PRO A 651 -1.39 -7.73 -56.59
C PRO A 651 -1.81 -7.51 -55.14
N LEU A 652 -2.47 -8.52 -54.56
CA LEU A 652 -3.03 -8.48 -53.23
C LEU A 652 -2.39 -9.51 -52.30
N GLY A 653 -1.89 -9.03 -51.17
CA GLY A 653 -1.55 -9.84 -50.00
C GLY A 653 -2.73 -9.88 -49.03
N PHE A 654 -3.17 -11.08 -48.65
CA PHE A 654 -4.27 -11.26 -47.72
C PHE A 654 -3.77 -11.75 -46.36
N THR A 655 -3.64 -10.84 -45.40
CA THR A 655 -3.45 -11.23 -44.00
C THR A 655 -4.74 -11.79 -43.42
N PHE A 656 -4.72 -13.08 -43.15
CA PHE A 656 -5.83 -13.84 -42.61
C PHE A 656 -5.37 -14.57 -41.34
N SER A 657 -5.63 -13.95 -40.19
CA SER A 657 -5.08 -14.37 -38.90
C SER A 657 -5.83 -15.54 -38.28
N PHE A 658 -6.01 -16.64 -39.01
CA PHE A 658 -6.62 -17.86 -38.50
C PHE A 658 -5.78 -19.08 -38.87
N PRO A 659 -5.87 -20.19 -38.12
CA PRO A 659 -5.15 -21.40 -38.45
C PRO A 659 -5.54 -21.91 -39.84
N CYS A 660 -4.57 -21.90 -40.76
CA CYS A 660 -4.75 -22.30 -42.14
C CYS A 660 -3.69 -23.32 -42.54
N GLN A 661 -4.12 -24.42 -43.16
CA GLN A 661 -3.20 -25.31 -43.86
C GLN A 661 -2.94 -24.71 -45.25
N GLN A 662 -1.79 -24.06 -45.41
CA GLN A 662 -1.34 -23.62 -46.72
C GLN A 662 -0.82 -24.81 -47.52
N VAL A 663 -1.16 -24.82 -48.81
CA VAL A 663 -0.61 -25.77 -49.81
C VAL A 663 0.16 -25.03 -50.92
N GLY A 664 0.23 -23.71 -50.79
CA GLY A 664 0.92 -22.76 -51.64
C GLY A 664 0.74 -21.36 -51.07
N LEU A 665 1.44 -20.38 -51.64
CA LEU A 665 1.39 -19.01 -51.15
C LEU A 665 0.01 -18.36 -51.35
N ASP A 666 -0.72 -18.72 -52.40
CA ASP A 666 -2.04 -18.20 -52.74
C ASP A 666 -3.19 -19.22 -52.54
N LYS A 667 -2.96 -20.26 -51.74
CA LYS A 667 -3.94 -21.33 -51.50
C LYS A 667 -3.88 -21.86 -50.08
N ALA A 668 -4.97 -21.70 -49.32
CA ALA A 668 -4.99 -22.01 -47.90
C ALA A 668 -6.36 -22.52 -47.42
N LEU A 669 -6.37 -23.71 -46.81
CA LEU A 669 -7.56 -24.31 -46.23
C LEU A 669 -7.72 -23.84 -44.78
N LEU A 670 -8.87 -23.22 -44.45
CA LEU A 670 -9.17 -22.86 -43.05
C LEU A 670 -9.33 -24.12 -42.20
N LEU A 671 -8.54 -24.27 -41.13
CA LEU A 671 -8.60 -25.44 -40.26
C LEU A 671 -9.69 -25.30 -39.19
N THR A 672 -9.74 -24.15 -38.54
CA THR A 672 -10.74 -23.84 -37.51
C THR A 672 -10.86 -22.34 -37.34
N TRP A 673 -12.06 -21.88 -36.96
CA TRP A 673 -12.23 -20.51 -36.51
C TRP A 673 -11.69 -20.31 -35.09
N THR A 674 -11.25 -19.09 -34.81
CA THR A 674 -10.82 -18.62 -33.49
C THR A 674 -11.37 -17.19 -33.27
N LYS A 675 -11.09 -16.57 -32.12
CA LYS A 675 -11.31 -15.13 -31.87
C LYS A 675 -12.75 -14.62 -32.12
N GLY A 676 -13.75 -15.49 -31.90
CA GLY A 676 -15.18 -15.14 -31.98
C GLY A 676 -15.81 -15.22 -33.38
N PHE A 677 -15.06 -15.63 -34.40
CA PHE A 677 -15.61 -15.97 -35.71
C PHE A 677 -16.25 -17.37 -35.68
N SER A 678 -17.34 -17.55 -36.43
CA SER A 678 -17.98 -18.86 -36.59
C SER A 678 -18.74 -19.00 -37.91
N ALA A 679 -18.33 -18.25 -38.95
CA ALA A 679 -18.99 -18.24 -40.25
C ALA A 679 -19.06 -19.66 -40.84
N SER A 680 -20.28 -20.11 -41.10
CA SER A 680 -20.55 -21.47 -41.59
C SER A 680 -20.10 -21.68 -43.03
N GLY A 681 -19.61 -22.88 -43.35
CA GLY A 681 -19.16 -23.23 -44.70
C GLY A 681 -17.77 -22.70 -45.10
N CYS A 682 -16.99 -22.16 -44.16
CA CYS A 682 -15.60 -21.75 -44.41
C CYS A 682 -14.57 -22.82 -44.03
N VAL A 683 -14.82 -23.59 -42.96
CA VAL A 683 -13.86 -24.59 -42.46
C VAL A 683 -13.66 -25.69 -43.51
N GLY A 684 -12.39 -26.02 -43.77
CA GLY A 684 -11.95 -26.94 -44.83
C GLY A 684 -12.01 -26.36 -46.24
N GLN A 685 -12.46 -25.11 -46.43
CA GLN A 685 -12.50 -24.45 -47.73
C GLN A 685 -11.27 -23.57 -47.95
N ASP A 686 -10.93 -23.35 -49.22
CA ASP A 686 -9.85 -22.47 -49.64
C ASP A 686 -10.28 -20.99 -49.52
N VAL A 687 -9.72 -20.30 -48.54
CA VAL A 687 -10.04 -18.89 -48.21
C VAL A 687 -9.78 -17.96 -49.38
N VAL A 688 -8.71 -18.20 -50.14
CA VAL A 688 -8.38 -17.39 -51.31
C VAL A 688 -9.41 -17.62 -52.42
N GLN A 689 -9.82 -18.87 -52.63
CA GLN A 689 -10.88 -19.19 -53.59
C GLN A 689 -12.22 -18.57 -53.18
N MET A 690 -12.57 -18.56 -51.89
CA MET A 690 -13.79 -17.91 -51.40
C MET A 690 -13.81 -16.40 -51.67
N LEU A 691 -12.66 -15.72 -51.50
CA LEU A 691 -12.51 -14.30 -51.84
C LEU A 691 -12.61 -14.08 -53.36
N ARG A 692 -11.95 -14.93 -54.17
CA ARG A 692 -12.06 -14.91 -55.65
C ARG A 692 -13.52 -15.12 -56.10
N ASP A 693 -14.26 -16.00 -55.44
CA ASP A 693 -15.67 -16.25 -55.74
C ASP A 693 -16.55 -15.03 -55.41
N ALA A 694 -16.27 -14.35 -54.30
CA ALA A 694 -16.95 -13.11 -53.94
C ALA A 694 -16.67 -12.00 -54.97
N ALA A 695 -15.42 -11.85 -55.41
CA ALA A 695 -15.06 -10.90 -56.46
C ALA A 695 -15.81 -11.18 -57.76
N ARG A 696 -15.92 -12.47 -58.16
CA ARG A 696 -16.71 -12.90 -59.33
C ARG A 696 -18.21 -12.57 -59.18
N ARG A 697 -18.81 -12.83 -58.01
CA ARG A 697 -20.22 -12.50 -57.74
C ARG A 697 -20.49 -11.00 -57.83
N LYS A 698 -19.54 -10.18 -57.38
CA LYS A 698 -19.61 -8.71 -57.40
C LYS A 698 -19.14 -8.09 -58.72
N GLN A 699 -18.78 -8.92 -59.73
CA GLN A 699 -18.26 -8.48 -61.03
C GLN A 699 -17.01 -7.57 -60.93
N HIS A 700 -16.19 -7.77 -59.89
CA HIS A 700 -14.97 -7.00 -59.67
C HIS A 700 -13.77 -7.74 -60.25
N LEU A 701 -13.02 -7.08 -61.13
CA LEU A 701 -11.84 -7.65 -61.78
C LEU A 701 -10.51 -7.08 -61.27
N GLY A 702 -10.49 -5.91 -60.60
CA GLY A 702 -9.30 -5.13 -60.24
C GLY A 702 -8.46 -5.66 -59.06
N MET A 703 -8.30 -6.98 -58.94
CA MET A 703 -7.51 -7.57 -57.84
C MET A 703 -6.95 -8.95 -58.21
N GLN A 704 -5.67 -9.17 -57.90
CA GLN A 704 -5.02 -10.47 -58.03
C GLN A 704 -4.47 -10.93 -56.67
N VAL A 705 -5.14 -11.89 -56.02
CA VAL A 705 -4.63 -12.47 -54.77
C VAL A 705 -3.40 -13.33 -55.07
N VAL A 706 -2.23 -12.86 -54.64
CA VAL A 706 -0.92 -13.50 -54.87
C VAL A 706 -0.34 -14.16 -53.62
N ALA A 707 -0.81 -13.77 -52.44
CA ALA A 707 -0.37 -14.34 -51.18
C ALA A 707 -1.47 -14.30 -50.12
N LEU A 708 -1.54 -15.35 -49.30
CA LEU A 708 -2.23 -15.38 -48.01
C LEU A 708 -1.17 -15.52 -46.91
N VAL A 709 -1.27 -14.68 -45.89
CA VAL A 709 -0.29 -14.61 -44.79
C VAL A 709 -0.98 -14.61 -43.43
N ASN A 710 -0.30 -15.15 -42.43
CA ASN A 710 -0.70 -14.98 -41.03
C ASN A 710 -0.21 -13.62 -40.50
N ASP A 711 -0.85 -13.06 -39.47
CA ASP A 711 -0.44 -11.79 -38.88
C ASP A 711 0.96 -11.81 -38.27
N THR A 712 1.37 -12.93 -37.68
CA THR A 712 2.76 -13.12 -37.21
C THR A 712 3.75 -12.96 -38.35
N VAL A 713 3.48 -13.59 -39.50
CA VAL A 713 4.33 -13.54 -40.70
C VAL A 713 4.34 -12.13 -41.27
N GLY A 714 3.17 -11.49 -41.39
CA GLY A 714 3.09 -10.09 -41.82
C GLY A 714 3.90 -9.17 -40.91
N THR A 715 3.77 -9.32 -39.59
CA THR A 715 4.54 -8.53 -38.61
C THR A 715 6.05 -8.75 -38.75
N MET A 716 6.50 -10.00 -38.91
CA MET A 716 7.91 -10.32 -39.16
C MET A 716 8.40 -9.64 -40.44
N MET A 717 7.63 -9.70 -41.53
CA MET A 717 8.01 -9.15 -42.83
C MET A 717 8.02 -7.62 -42.82
N ALA A 718 7.06 -6.98 -42.15
CA ALA A 718 7.02 -5.53 -41.99
C ALA A 718 8.25 -5.00 -41.23
N CYS A 719 8.62 -5.68 -40.14
CA CYS A 719 9.81 -5.36 -39.35
C CYS A 719 11.10 -5.76 -40.08
N GLY A 720 11.09 -6.83 -40.86
CA GLY A 720 12.20 -7.29 -41.70
C GLY A 720 12.60 -6.31 -42.80
N TYR A 721 11.66 -5.48 -43.25
CA TYR A 721 11.98 -4.37 -44.14
C TYR A 721 12.82 -3.29 -43.45
N ASP A 722 12.60 -3.05 -42.15
CA ASP A 722 13.31 -2.00 -41.40
C ASP A 722 14.61 -2.54 -40.73
N ASP A 723 14.62 -3.80 -40.28
CA ASP A 723 15.80 -4.50 -39.75
C ASP A 723 15.96 -5.89 -40.42
N PRO A 724 16.99 -6.07 -41.27
CA PRO A 724 17.25 -7.35 -41.96
C PRO A 724 17.53 -8.54 -41.03
N ARG A 725 17.79 -8.30 -39.73
CA ARG A 725 17.94 -9.37 -38.72
C ARG A 725 16.60 -9.88 -38.19
N CYS A 726 15.47 -9.29 -38.61
CA CYS A 726 14.15 -9.69 -38.15
C CYS A 726 13.71 -10.99 -38.82
N GLU A 727 13.82 -12.08 -38.06
CA GLU A 727 13.49 -13.44 -38.52
C GLU A 727 12.45 -14.12 -37.63
N ILE A 728 11.82 -13.36 -36.73
CA ILE A 728 10.77 -13.81 -35.82
C ILE A 728 9.65 -12.76 -35.82
N GLY A 729 8.41 -13.23 -35.95
CA GLY A 729 7.21 -12.41 -35.76
C GLY A 729 6.45 -12.87 -34.52
N LEU A 730 6.08 -11.94 -33.65
CA LEU A 730 5.38 -12.20 -32.39
C LEU A 730 4.11 -11.36 -32.30
N ILE A 731 3.00 -12.00 -31.99
CA ILE A 731 1.74 -11.33 -31.68
C ILE A 731 1.39 -11.56 -30.21
N VAL A 732 1.16 -10.48 -29.45
CA VAL A 732 0.64 -10.55 -28.08
C VAL A 732 -0.44 -9.47 -27.88
N GLY A 733 -1.67 -9.83 -28.21
CA GLY A 733 -2.84 -8.96 -28.20
C GLY A 733 -4.07 -9.69 -27.67
N THR A 734 -5.16 -9.73 -28.45
CA THR A 734 -6.35 -10.55 -28.14
C THR A 734 -5.98 -12.03 -28.05
N GLY A 735 -5.15 -12.51 -28.97
CA GLY A 735 -4.51 -13.83 -28.94
C GLY A 735 -3.00 -13.72 -28.76
N THR A 736 -2.30 -14.85 -28.79
CA THR A 736 -0.84 -14.89 -28.90
C THR A 736 -0.39 -15.94 -29.90
N ASN A 737 0.53 -15.56 -30.78
CA ASN A 737 1.13 -16.47 -31.75
C ASN A 737 2.56 -16.02 -32.11
N ALA A 738 3.36 -16.94 -32.66
CA ALA A 738 4.67 -16.62 -33.19
C ALA A 738 4.96 -17.33 -34.52
N CYS A 739 5.84 -16.74 -35.32
CA CYS A 739 6.45 -17.36 -36.49
C CYS A 739 7.95 -17.09 -36.50
N TYR A 740 8.71 -17.91 -37.23
CA TYR A 740 10.14 -17.69 -37.44
C TYR A 740 10.64 -18.35 -38.72
N MET A 741 11.82 -17.92 -39.19
CA MET A 741 12.51 -18.55 -40.32
C MET A 741 13.20 -19.86 -39.92
N GLU A 742 12.70 -20.99 -40.43
CA GLU A 742 13.25 -22.33 -40.24
C GLU A 742 14.04 -22.81 -41.46
N GLU A 743 15.03 -23.68 -41.24
CA GLU A 743 15.81 -24.34 -42.28
C GLU A 743 14.95 -25.40 -42.99
N MET A 744 14.89 -25.39 -44.32
CA MET A 744 14.03 -26.30 -45.09
C MET A 744 14.29 -27.78 -44.78
N ARG A 745 15.56 -28.15 -44.53
CA ARG A 745 15.94 -29.51 -44.08
C ARG A 745 15.21 -30.01 -42.83
N ASN A 746 14.67 -29.12 -42.00
CA ASN A 746 13.93 -29.45 -40.79
C ASN A 746 12.41 -29.54 -41.05
N VAL A 747 11.91 -29.01 -42.16
CA VAL A 747 10.46 -28.92 -42.47
C VAL A 747 9.99 -30.19 -43.16
N GLY A 748 9.81 -31.27 -42.40
CA GLY A 748 9.44 -32.59 -42.94
C GLY A 748 8.05 -32.65 -43.61
N THR A 749 7.22 -31.63 -43.43
CA THR A 749 5.87 -31.52 -44.01
C THR A 749 5.83 -30.96 -45.43
N VAL A 750 6.95 -30.44 -45.95
CA VAL A 750 7.10 -29.91 -47.31
C VAL A 750 8.24 -30.64 -48.02
N GLU A 751 8.13 -30.84 -49.33
CA GLU A 751 9.22 -31.43 -50.13
C GLU A 751 10.32 -30.39 -50.40
N GLY A 752 11.59 -30.81 -50.28
CA GLY A 752 12.77 -29.97 -50.50
C GLY A 752 13.54 -29.70 -49.21
N ASP A 753 14.87 -29.57 -49.33
CA ASP A 753 15.81 -29.37 -48.21
C ASP A 753 16.65 -28.08 -48.32
N GLU A 754 16.62 -27.42 -49.48
CA GLU A 754 17.37 -26.19 -49.75
C GLU A 754 16.63 -24.92 -49.29
N GLY A 755 17.40 -24.00 -48.69
CA GLY A 755 16.90 -22.69 -48.28
C GLY A 755 16.17 -22.70 -46.93
N ARG A 756 15.28 -21.72 -46.75
CA ARG A 756 14.55 -21.49 -45.50
C ARG A 756 13.08 -21.21 -45.80
N MET A 757 12.22 -21.42 -44.81
CA MET A 757 10.81 -21.09 -44.89
C MET A 757 10.33 -20.54 -43.55
N CYS A 758 9.51 -19.49 -43.61
CA CYS A 758 8.81 -19.01 -42.43
C CYS A 758 7.78 -20.04 -41.98
N ILE A 759 7.80 -20.38 -40.70
CA ILE A 759 6.88 -21.32 -40.06
C ILE A 759 5.96 -20.55 -39.14
N ASN A 760 4.64 -20.66 -39.37
CA ASN A 760 3.63 -20.22 -38.42
C ASN A 760 3.46 -21.31 -37.35
N MET A 761 3.85 -21.03 -36.11
CA MET A 761 3.88 -22.06 -35.07
C MET A 761 2.48 -22.51 -34.66
N GLU A 762 1.49 -21.60 -34.68
CA GLU A 762 0.21 -21.76 -33.98
C GLU A 762 0.43 -22.19 -32.51
N TRP A 763 1.37 -21.51 -31.84
CA TRP A 763 1.85 -21.93 -30.51
C TRP A 763 0.80 -21.80 -29.40
N GLY A 764 -0.34 -21.18 -29.70
CA GLY A 764 -1.41 -20.98 -28.73
C GLY A 764 -1.99 -22.30 -28.24
N ALA A 765 -1.93 -23.34 -29.08
CA ALA A 765 -2.36 -24.70 -28.78
C ALA A 765 -1.34 -25.51 -27.96
N PHE A 766 -0.15 -24.96 -27.65
CA PHE A 766 0.80 -25.63 -26.78
C PHE A 766 0.15 -26.02 -25.45
N GLY A 767 0.35 -27.27 -25.01
CA GLY A 767 -0.30 -27.81 -23.81
C GLY A 767 -1.70 -28.40 -24.02
N ASP A 768 -2.30 -28.31 -25.22
CA ASP A 768 -3.58 -28.97 -25.54
C ASP A 768 -3.51 -30.50 -25.38
N ASN A 769 -2.31 -31.08 -25.46
CA ASN A 769 -2.04 -32.51 -25.22
C ASN A 769 -1.77 -32.87 -23.74
N GLY A 770 -1.84 -31.90 -22.82
CA GLY A 770 -1.64 -32.09 -21.38
C GLY A 770 -0.20 -31.86 -20.89
N CYS A 771 0.77 -31.58 -21.76
CA CYS A 771 2.18 -31.40 -21.33
C CYS A 771 2.38 -30.23 -20.33
N LEU A 772 1.45 -29.26 -20.32
CA LEU A 772 1.44 -28.12 -19.41
C LEU A 772 0.53 -28.27 -18.18
N ASP A 773 -0.08 -29.43 -17.94
CA ASP A 773 -1.10 -29.62 -16.88
C ASP A 773 -0.62 -29.21 -15.48
N HIS A 774 0.67 -29.36 -15.21
CA HIS A 774 1.29 -29.00 -13.93
C HIS A 774 1.37 -27.47 -13.68
N LEU A 775 1.23 -26.65 -14.72
CA LEU A 775 1.21 -25.18 -14.62
C LEU A 775 -0.21 -24.61 -14.62
N PHE A 776 -1.22 -25.41 -14.99
CA PHE A 776 -2.61 -25.00 -15.01
C PHE A 776 -3.17 -24.94 -13.59
N THR A 777 -3.38 -23.73 -13.11
CA THR A 777 -4.03 -23.49 -11.81
C THR A 777 -5.53 -23.78 -11.89
N HIS A 778 -6.19 -23.83 -10.73
CA HIS A 778 -7.65 -23.93 -10.70
C HIS A 778 -8.33 -22.77 -11.43
N PHE A 779 -7.79 -21.55 -11.33
CA PHE A 779 -8.32 -20.38 -12.03
C PHE A 779 -8.29 -20.58 -13.54
N ASP A 780 -7.16 -21.06 -14.08
CA ASP A 780 -6.98 -21.28 -15.51
C ASP A 780 -7.97 -22.33 -16.05
N LYS A 781 -8.23 -23.38 -15.28
CA LYS A 781 -9.20 -24.44 -15.63
C LYS A 781 -10.62 -23.90 -15.71
N VAL A 782 -11.05 -23.11 -14.72
CA VAL A 782 -12.38 -22.48 -14.74
C VAL A 782 -12.53 -21.53 -15.93
N VAL A 783 -11.49 -20.75 -16.24
CA VAL A 783 -11.50 -19.89 -17.44
C VAL A 783 -11.63 -20.74 -18.69
N ASP A 784 -10.79 -21.77 -18.85
CA ASP A 784 -10.77 -22.67 -20.01
C ASP A 784 -12.14 -23.34 -20.26
N GLU A 785 -12.74 -23.93 -19.23
CA GLU A 785 -14.04 -24.60 -19.27
C GLU A 785 -15.19 -23.66 -19.67
N SER A 786 -15.07 -22.37 -19.33
CA SER A 786 -16.07 -21.35 -19.64
C SER A 786 -15.93 -20.75 -21.05
N THR A 787 -14.88 -21.10 -21.80
CA THR A 787 -14.62 -20.56 -23.13
C THR A 787 -15.41 -21.29 -24.21
N ILE A 788 -15.46 -20.72 -25.43
CA ILE A 788 -16.09 -21.38 -26.59
C ILE A 788 -15.31 -22.61 -27.08
N ASN A 789 -14.06 -22.77 -26.64
CA ASN A 789 -13.14 -23.81 -27.05
C ASN A 789 -12.43 -24.47 -25.84
N PRO A 790 -13.16 -25.16 -24.95
CA PRO A 790 -12.56 -25.82 -23.79
C PRO A 790 -11.50 -26.85 -24.18
N GLY A 791 -10.41 -26.93 -23.41
CA GLY A 791 -9.28 -27.82 -23.66
C GLY A 791 -8.44 -27.46 -24.89
N LYS A 792 -8.68 -26.31 -25.52
CA LYS A 792 -7.96 -25.81 -26.71
C LYS A 792 -7.34 -24.45 -26.46
N GLN A 793 -6.30 -24.12 -27.22
CA GLN A 793 -5.59 -22.85 -27.10
C GLN A 793 -5.08 -22.60 -25.67
N ARG A 794 -4.61 -23.67 -25.02
CA ARG A 794 -4.29 -23.68 -23.60
C ARG A 794 -3.17 -22.69 -23.25
N PHE A 795 -2.07 -22.67 -24.00
CA PHE A 795 -0.99 -21.71 -23.78
C PHE A 795 -1.42 -20.26 -24.05
N GLU A 796 -2.23 -20.04 -25.09
CA GLU A 796 -2.76 -18.71 -25.40
C GLU A 796 -3.60 -18.14 -24.24
N LYS A 797 -4.42 -18.99 -23.61
CA LYS A 797 -5.25 -18.62 -22.45
C LYS A 797 -4.45 -18.15 -21.23
N LEU A 798 -3.19 -18.56 -21.10
CA LEU A 798 -2.32 -18.13 -20.00
C LEU A 798 -1.64 -16.77 -20.26
N ILE A 799 -1.70 -16.26 -21.50
CA ILE A 799 -0.87 -15.13 -21.95
C ILE A 799 -1.70 -13.97 -22.50
N SER A 800 -2.71 -14.24 -23.34
CA SER A 800 -3.29 -13.18 -24.17
C SER A 800 -4.32 -12.31 -23.44
N GLY A 801 -4.47 -11.09 -23.94
CA GLY A 801 -5.32 -10.06 -23.34
C GLY A 801 -6.80 -10.43 -23.23
N MET A 802 -7.28 -11.38 -24.05
CA MET A 802 -8.66 -11.88 -23.98
C MET A 802 -8.94 -12.64 -22.67
N TYR A 803 -7.92 -13.27 -22.08
CA TYR A 803 -8.11 -14.21 -20.97
C TYR A 803 -7.55 -13.71 -19.64
N LEU A 804 -6.50 -12.86 -19.64
CA LEU A 804 -5.87 -12.39 -18.40
C LEU A 804 -6.85 -11.71 -17.44
N GLY A 805 -7.78 -10.90 -17.97
CA GLY A 805 -8.78 -10.24 -17.14
C GLY A 805 -9.76 -11.21 -16.49
N GLU A 806 -10.09 -12.31 -17.15
CA GLU A 806 -10.96 -13.33 -16.60
C GLU A 806 -10.23 -14.17 -15.53
N ILE A 807 -8.94 -14.45 -15.71
CA ILE A 807 -8.09 -15.08 -14.67
C ILE A 807 -8.04 -14.18 -13.42
N VAL A 808 -7.81 -12.88 -13.59
CA VAL A 808 -7.88 -11.90 -12.50
C VAL A 808 -9.25 -11.95 -11.81
N ARG A 809 -10.35 -11.95 -12.58
CA ARG A 809 -11.71 -12.05 -12.03
C ARG A 809 -11.90 -13.29 -11.15
N GLN A 810 -11.45 -14.46 -11.60
CA GLN A 810 -11.56 -15.71 -10.85
C GLN A 810 -10.77 -15.67 -9.54
N ILE A 811 -9.57 -15.06 -9.55
CA ILE A 811 -8.78 -14.87 -8.32
C ILE A 811 -9.50 -13.95 -7.35
N LEU A 812 -10.03 -12.81 -7.84
CA LEU A 812 -10.77 -11.85 -7.01
C LEU A 812 -12.04 -12.48 -6.39
N LEU A 813 -12.74 -13.34 -7.13
CA LEU A 813 -13.89 -14.10 -6.60
C LEU A 813 -13.47 -14.98 -5.42
N VAL A 814 -12.43 -15.80 -5.58
CA VAL A 814 -11.92 -16.67 -4.51
C VAL A 814 -11.42 -15.85 -3.32
N MET A 815 -10.74 -14.73 -3.55
CA MET A 815 -10.30 -13.83 -2.48
C MET A 815 -11.48 -13.19 -1.74
N THR A 816 -12.57 -12.88 -2.44
CA THR A 816 -13.80 -12.37 -1.82
C THR A 816 -14.47 -13.46 -0.97
N GLU A 817 -14.57 -14.69 -1.48
CA GLU A 817 -15.12 -15.83 -0.73
C GLU A 817 -14.32 -16.14 0.54
N ARG A 818 -13.00 -15.97 0.49
CA ARG A 818 -12.08 -16.08 1.64
C ARG A 818 -12.06 -14.84 2.54
N GLN A 819 -12.91 -13.85 2.28
CA GLN A 819 -12.98 -12.58 3.04
C GLN A 819 -11.68 -11.75 3.02
N LEU A 820 -10.81 -11.99 2.04
CA LEU A 820 -9.57 -11.24 1.84
C LEU A 820 -9.81 -9.91 1.12
N LEU A 821 -10.90 -9.81 0.35
CA LEU A 821 -11.34 -8.63 -0.37
C LEU A 821 -12.78 -8.26 -0.02
N PHE A 822 -13.11 -6.97 -0.13
CA PHE A 822 -14.46 -6.40 -0.02
C PHE A 822 -15.18 -6.77 1.29
N GLN A 823 -14.41 -7.07 2.35
CA GLN A 823 -14.94 -7.57 3.64
C GLN A 823 -15.80 -8.85 3.47
N GLY A 824 -15.55 -9.64 2.42
CA GLY A 824 -16.35 -10.81 2.08
C GLY A 824 -17.76 -10.52 1.58
N LYS A 825 -18.10 -9.25 1.31
CA LYS A 825 -19.42 -8.89 0.80
C LYS A 825 -19.58 -9.41 -0.63
N PRO A 826 -20.72 -10.04 -0.96
CA PRO A 826 -20.98 -10.43 -2.34
C PRO A 826 -20.98 -9.20 -3.25
N CYS A 827 -20.20 -9.25 -4.32
CA CYS A 827 -20.17 -8.22 -5.36
C CYS A 827 -20.86 -8.75 -6.63
N PRO A 828 -22.15 -8.42 -6.89
CA PRO A 828 -22.86 -8.93 -8.06
C PRO A 828 -22.17 -8.59 -9.39
N LYS A 829 -21.53 -7.43 -9.46
CA LYS A 829 -20.78 -7.00 -10.66
C LYS A 829 -19.56 -7.88 -10.91
N LEU A 830 -18.88 -8.33 -9.86
CA LEU A 830 -17.73 -9.24 -9.98
C LEU A 830 -18.11 -10.61 -10.56
N GLN A 831 -19.39 -11.01 -10.45
CA GLN A 831 -19.94 -12.21 -11.08
C GLN A 831 -20.12 -12.07 -12.61
N THR A 832 -20.03 -10.85 -13.14
CA THR A 832 -20.19 -10.59 -14.57
C THR A 832 -18.93 -11.05 -15.32
N LYS A 833 -19.08 -12.07 -16.16
CA LYS A 833 -18.00 -12.56 -17.04
C LYS A 833 -17.45 -11.43 -17.91
N ASP A 834 -16.14 -11.42 -18.12
CA ASP A 834 -15.42 -10.44 -18.97
C ASP A 834 -15.54 -8.97 -18.51
N ILE A 835 -15.89 -8.71 -17.24
CA ILE A 835 -15.95 -7.35 -16.67
C ILE A 835 -14.57 -6.67 -16.67
N PHE A 836 -13.50 -7.43 -16.48
CA PHE A 836 -12.13 -6.95 -16.54
C PHE A 836 -11.57 -7.02 -17.97
N LYS A 837 -11.65 -5.91 -18.69
CA LYS A 837 -10.97 -5.76 -19.98
C LYS A 837 -9.46 -5.54 -19.80
N THR A 838 -8.66 -5.95 -20.78
CA THR A 838 -7.19 -5.77 -20.79
C THR A 838 -6.76 -4.31 -20.55
N LYS A 839 -7.56 -3.34 -21.01
CA LYS A 839 -7.33 -1.91 -20.74
C LYS A 839 -7.26 -1.61 -19.24
N PHE A 840 -8.09 -2.27 -18.42
CA PHE A 840 -8.13 -2.04 -16.98
C PHE A 840 -6.90 -2.61 -16.30
N LEU A 841 -6.42 -3.80 -16.70
CA LEU A 841 -5.17 -4.36 -16.17
C LEU A 841 -4.00 -3.42 -16.45
N SER A 842 -3.91 -2.93 -17.68
CA SER A 842 -2.87 -1.98 -18.09
C SER A 842 -2.91 -0.71 -17.23
N THR A 843 -4.10 -0.15 -17.00
CA THR A 843 -4.27 1.07 -16.19
C THR A 843 -4.01 0.82 -14.69
N ILE A 844 -4.44 -0.32 -14.13
CA ILE A 844 -4.22 -0.68 -12.72
C ILE A 844 -2.72 -0.79 -12.42
N GLU A 845 -1.94 -1.28 -13.39
CA GLU A 845 -0.49 -1.45 -13.24
C GLU A 845 0.34 -0.22 -13.62
N LEU A 846 -0.30 0.87 -14.08
CA LEU A 846 0.41 2.10 -14.43
C LEU A 846 1.20 2.61 -13.21
N THR A 847 2.52 2.47 -13.30
CA THR A 847 3.46 2.93 -12.30
C THR A 847 4.45 3.88 -12.98
N PRO A 848 4.64 5.10 -12.46
CA PRO A 848 5.66 6.00 -13.00
C PRO A 848 7.05 5.37 -12.84
N GLY A 849 7.73 5.13 -13.98
CA GLY A 849 8.99 4.38 -14.07
C GLY A 849 8.98 3.24 -15.10
N CYS A 850 7.80 2.82 -15.60
CA CYS A 850 7.69 1.81 -16.66
C CYS A 850 7.60 2.40 -18.08
N SER A 851 7.38 3.71 -18.21
CA SER A 851 7.71 4.48 -19.40
C SER A 851 9.08 5.12 -19.17
N GLY A 852 10.02 5.01 -20.12
CA GLY A 852 11.46 5.31 -19.99
C GLY A 852 11.87 6.76 -19.67
N THR A 853 11.10 7.48 -18.85
CA THR A 853 11.43 8.81 -18.35
C THR A 853 11.79 8.72 -16.86
N VAL A 854 13.08 8.84 -16.57
CA VAL A 854 13.62 8.93 -15.21
C VAL A 854 13.35 10.34 -14.67
N ALA A 855 12.23 10.54 -13.96
CA ALA A 855 12.07 11.61 -12.96
C ALA A 855 10.72 11.46 -12.23
N LEU A 856 10.77 11.49 -10.89
CA LEU A 856 9.65 11.59 -9.94
C LEU A 856 8.83 10.32 -9.66
N VAL A 857 9.45 9.37 -8.93
CA VAL A 857 8.80 8.18 -8.37
C VAL A 857 7.98 8.48 -7.10
N LEU A 858 8.14 9.65 -6.47
CA LEU A 858 7.61 9.91 -5.12
C LEU A 858 6.24 10.63 -5.10
N SER A 859 5.81 11.29 -6.18
CA SER A 859 4.50 11.97 -6.29
C SER A 859 3.38 11.08 -6.91
N SER A 860 3.68 9.80 -7.11
CA SER A 860 3.16 9.03 -8.23
C SER A 860 2.29 7.82 -7.83
N ASN A 861 2.50 7.25 -6.64
CA ASN A 861 1.69 6.15 -6.14
C ASN A 861 0.26 6.60 -5.76
N GLY A 862 0.09 7.82 -5.27
CA GLY A 862 -1.24 8.40 -4.99
C GLY A 862 -2.09 8.59 -6.26
N LEU A 863 -1.47 8.93 -7.39
CA LEU A 863 -2.15 9.04 -8.69
C LEU A 863 -2.56 7.69 -9.26
N ALA A 864 -1.68 6.68 -9.18
CA ALA A 864 -1.98 5.31 -9.60
C ALA A 864 -3.15 4.70 -8.80
N LEU A 865 -3.18 4.90 -7.48
CA LEU A 865 -4.25 4.42 -6.61
C LEU A 865 -5.59 5.17 -6.82
N ARG A 866 -5.55 6.47 -7.14
CA ARG A 866 -6.74 7.23 -7.58
C ARG A 866 -7.32 6.67 -8.88
N GLN A 867 -6.47 6.28 -9.83
CA GLN A 867 -6.92 5.64 -11.08
C GLN A 867 -7.51 4.26 -10.84
N ILE A 868 -6.90 3.45 -9.97
CA ILE A 868 -7.46 2.14 -9.56
C ILE A 868 -8.84 2.32 -8.94
N ARG A 869 -9.01 3.29 -8.02
CA ARG A 869 -10.33 3.63 -7.45
C ARG A 869 -11.33 4.11 -8.51
N ALA A 870 -10.90 4.91 -9.48
CA ALA A 870 -11.77 5.35 -10.56
C ALA A 870 -12.28 4.18 -11.40
N ILE A 871 -11.42 3.21 -11.71
CA ILE A 871 -11.81 1.97 -12.40
C ILE A 871 -12.74 1.14 -11.53
N LEU A 872 -12.42 0.96 -10.25
CA LEU A 872 -13.27 0.20 -9.33
C LEU A 872 -14.67 0.84 -9.20
N ASN A 873 -14.74 2.17 -9.16
CA ASN A 873 -16.00 2.90 -9.20
C ASN A 873 -16.73 2.74 -10.55
N GLU A 874 -16.03 2.77 -11.69
CA GLU A 874 -16.60 2.48 -13.02
C GLU A 874 -17.18 1.06 -13.09
N LEU A 875 -16.54 0.12 -12.41
CA LEU A 875 -16.97 -1.27 -12.31
C LEU A 875 -18.03 -1.51 -11.22
N GLU A 876 -18.44 -0.46 -10.50
CA GLU A 876 -19.36 -0.50 -9.36
C GLU A 876 -18.91 -1.50 -8.27
N LEU A 877 -17.59 -1.53 -8.01
CA LEU A 877 -16.97 -2.31 -6.95
C LEU A 877 -16.61 -1.38 -5.78
N ASP A 878 -17.31 -1.54 -4.65
CA ASP A 878 -17.06 -0.79 -3.41
C ASP A 878 -15.78 -1.31 -2.74
N ALA A 879 -14.65 -0.76 -3.16
CA ALA A 879 -13.31 -1.20 -2.77
C ALA A 879 -12.66 -0.24 -1.77
N SER A 880 -12.12 -0.81 -0.69
CA SER A 880 -11.25 -0.08 0.23
C SER A 880 -9.90 0.26 -0.40
N PHE A 881 -9.08 1.01 0.34
CA PHE A 881 -7.70 1.24 -0.08
C PHE A 881 -6.94 -0.09 -0.13
N GLU A 882 -7.10 -0.92 0.89
CA GLU A 882 -6.45 -2.21 1.05
C GLU A 882 -6.85 -3.16 -0.09
N ASP A 883 -8.13 -3.16 -0.48
CA ASP A 883 -8.63 -3.92 -1.63
C ASP A 883 -7.94 -3.49 -2.94
N SER A 884 -7.74 -2.19 -3.12
CA SER A 884 -7.10 -1.63 -4.33
C SER A 884 -5.65 -2.10 -4.48
N VAL A 885 -4.91 -2.21 -3.36
CA VAL A 885 -3.53 -2.70 -3.38
C VAL A 885 -3.47 -4.19 -3.67
N LEU A 886 -4.31 -4.98 -3.00
CA LEU A 886 -4.38 -6.43 -3.25
C LEU A 886 -4.78 -6.74 -4.69
N MET A 887 -5.73 -5.98 -5.25
CA MET A 887 -6.13 -6.12 -6.65
C MET A 887 -4.98 -5.81 -7.62
N ARG A 888 -4.17 -4.79 -7.33
CA ARG A 888 -2.97 -4.48 -8.12
C ARG A 888 -1.96 -5.62 -8.05
N GLU A 889 -1.73 -6.19 -6.86
CA GLU A 889 -0.83 -7.34 -6.68
C GLU A 889 -1.30 -8.56 -7.49
N VAL A 890 -2.61 -8.82 -7.51
CA VAL A 890 -3.22 -9.89 -8.34
C VAL A 890 -2.95 -9.64 -9.82
N CYS A 891 -3.20 -8.42 -10.31
CA CYS A 891 -2.95 -8.07 -11.72
C CYS A 891 -1.47 -8.27 -12.09
N GLN A 892 -0.56 -7.73 -11.27
CA GLN A 892 0.89 -7.86 -11.47
C GLN A 892 1.35 -9.32 -11.47
N THR A 893 0.79 -10.16 -10.59
CA THR A 893 1.12 -11.58 -10.54
C THR A 893 0.70 -12.30 -11.83
N VAL A 894 -0.51 -12.02 -12.32
CA VAL A 894 -1.04 -12.62 -13.55
C VAL A 894 -0.29 -12.14 -14.80
N SER A 895 -0.05 -10.83 -14.91
CA SER A 895 0.63 -10.24 -16.07
C SER A 895 2.12 -10.61 -16.12
N LEU A 896 2.80 -10.69 -14.97
CA LEU A 896 4.18 -11.20 -14.87
C LEU A 896 4.27 -12.64 -15.35
N ARG A 897 3.39 -13.53 -14.85
CA ARG A 897 3.33 -14.93 -15.27
C ARG A 897 3.16 -15.04 -16.79
N ALA A 898 2.23 -14.26 -17.35
CA ALA A 898 1.97 -14.22 -18.79
C ALA A 898 3.21 -13.80 -19.61
N ALA A 899 3.91 -12.75 -19.18
CA ALA A 899 5.14 -12.28 -19.82
C ALA A 899 6.27 -13.33 -19.74
N GLN A 900 6.42 -13.99 -18.59
CA GLN A 900 7.42 -15.03 -18.37
C GLN A 900 7.16 -16.28 -19.23
N LEU A 901 5.91 -16.72 -19.34
CA LEU A 901 5.53 -17.85 -20.21
C LEU A 901 5.78 -17.52 -21.69
N CYS A 902 5.41 -16.30 -22.12
CA CYS A 902 5.71 -15.83 -23.47
C CYS A 902 7.22 -15.81 -23.75
N ALA A 903 8.01 -15.32 -22.79
CA ALA A 903 9.47 -15.33 -22.86
C ALA A 903 10.05 -16.75 -22.95
N ALA A 904 9.55 -17.70 -22.17
CA ALA A 904 9.99 -19.10 -22.22
C ALA A 904 9.69 -19.76 -23.59
N GLY A 905 8.52 -19.45 -24.17
CA GLY A 905 8.19 -19.87 -25.54
C GLY A 905 9.15 -19.29 -26.58
N LEU A 906 9.42 -17.98 -26.49
CA LEU A 906 10.35 -17.30 -27.39
C LEU A 906 11.81 -17.75 -27.19
N ALA A 907 12.21 -18.07 -25.96
CA ALA A 907 13.52 -18.63 -25.63
C ALA A 907 13.76 -19.97 -26.34
N ALA A 908 12.72 -20.79 -26.47
CA ALA A 908 12.80 -22.05 -27.23
C ALA A 908 13.04 -21.79 -28.73
N VAL A 909 12.39 -20.77 -29.30
CA VAL A 909 12.54 -20.38 -30.70
C VAL A 909 13.96 -19.90 -30.99
N VAL A 910 14.48 -18.93 -30.23
CA VAL A 910 15.81 -18.35 -30.49
C VAL A 910 16.93 -19.35 -30.24
N GLU A 911 16.85 -20.19 -29.21
CA GLU A 911 17.83 -21.23 -28.97
C GLU A 911 17.79 -22.32 -30.05
N LYS A 912 16.59 -22.70 -30.52
CA LYS A 912 16.47 -23.61 -31.67
C LYS A 912 17.10 -23.02 -32.93
N MET A 913 16.85 -21.75 -33.24
CA MET A 913 17.48 -21.08 -34.38
C MET A 913 19.01 -21.04 -34.25
N ARG A 914 19.53 -20.71 -33.05
CA ARG A 914 20.97 -20.68 -32.77
C ARG A 914 21.60 -22.06 -32.99
N GLU A 915 20.98 -23.11 -32.44
CA GLU A 915 21.45 -24.49 -32.57
C GLU A 915 21.35 -25.02 -34.01
N ASN A 916 20.24 -24.78 -34.71
CA ASN A 916 20.04 -25.19 -36.09
C ASN A 916 21.13 -24.63 -37.01
N ARG A 917 21.63 -23.43 -36.71
CA ARG A 917 22.69 -22.73 -37.44
C ARG A 917 24.10 -23.05 -36.93
N GLY A 918 24.23 -23.87 -35.88
CA GLY A 918 25.51 -24.23 -35.27
C GLY A 918 26.27 -23.03 -34.71
N LEU A 919 25.56 -22.02 -34.19
CA LEU A 919 26.15 -20.77 -33.71
C LEU A 919 26.42 -20.83 -32.21
N ASP A 920 27.55 -20.28 -31.77
CA ASP A 920 27.83 -20.07 -30.33
C ASP A 920 26.95 -18.95 -29.77
N GLN A 921 26.72 -17.89 -30.55
CA GLN A 921 25.83 -16.78 -30.23
C GLN A 921 24.95 -16.41 -31.43
N LEU A 922 23.70 -16.03 -31.16
CA LEU A 922 22.75 -15.55 -32.17
C LEU A 922 22.37 -14.10 -31.90
N SER A 923 22.46 -13.22 -32.89
CA SER A 923 21.81 -11.89 -32.84
C SER A 923 20.61 -11.92 -33.79
N VAL A 924 19.43 -11.61 -33.27
CA VAL A 924 18.17 -11.71 -34.02
C VAL A 924 17.19 -10.64 -33.57
N THR A 925 16.35 -10.17 -34.49
CA THR A 925 15.29 -9.22 -34.19
C THR A 925 13.92 -9.93 -34.21
N VAL A 926 13.06 -9.56 -33.27
CA VAL A 926 11.67 -9.99 -33.17
C VAL A 926 10.79 -8.80 -33.53
N GLY A 927 10.04 -8.92 -34.62
CA GLY A 927 8.96 -7.98 -34.95
C GLY A 927 7.75 -8.29 -34.08
N VAL A 928 7.26 -7.30 -33.31
CA VAL A 928 6.14 -7.49 -32.37
C VAL A 928 4.96 -6.60 -32.71
N ASP A 929 3.76 -7.17 -32.62
CA ASP A 929 2.50 -6.43 -32.59
C ASP A 929 1.56 -7.01 -31.51
N GLY A 930 0.50 -6.27 -31.18
CA GLY A 930 -0.54 -6.66 -30.24
C GLY A 930 -0.76 -5.64 -29.14
N THR A 931 -2.03 -5.45 -28.80
CA THR A 931 -2.47 -4.42 -27.83
C THR A 931 -1.93 -4.65 -26.42
N LEU A 932 -1.79 -5.90 -25.98
CA LEU A 932 -1.26 -6.21 -24.65
C LEU A 932 0.23 -5.83 -24.57
N TYR A 933 1.03 -6.20 -25.58
CA TYR A 933 2.44 -5.80 -25.62
C TYR A 933 2.63 -4.28 -25.72
N LYS A 934 1.80 -3.61 -26.52
CA LYS A 934 1.87 -2.15 -26.76
C LYS A 934 1.46 -1.32 -25.56
N LEU A 935 0.37 -1.70 -24.89
CA LEU A 935 -0.30 -0.83 -23.92
C LEU A 935 0.01 -1.19 -22.46
N HIS A 936 0.43 -2.44 -22.19
CA HIS A 936 0.69 -2.86 -20.82
C HIS A 936 2.04 -2.32 -20.32
N PRO A 937 2.08 -1.64 -19.17
CA PRO A 937 3.27 -0.89 -18.74
C PRO A 937 4.50 -1.78 -18.51
N CYS A 938 4.31 -2.99 -17.99
CA CYS A 938 5.41 -3.85 -17.56
C CYS A 938 5.64 -5.08 -18.46
N PHE A 939 4.73 -5.38 -19.40
CA PHE A 939 4.71 -6.69 -20.06
C PHE A 939 5.94 -6.89 -20.96
N SER A 940 6.23 -5.91 -21.81
CA SER A 940 7.36 -5.95 -22.74
C SER A 940 8.69 -6.05 -22.00
N LYS A 941 8.87 -5.23 -20.94
CA LYS A 941 10.06 -5.26 -20.08
C LYS A 941 10.25 -6.63 -19.42
N ASN A 942 9.21 -7.15 -18.75
CA ASN A 942 9.29 -8.43 -18.04
C ASN A 942 9.59 -9.59 -19.01
N LEU A 943 9.00 -9.56 -20.22
CA LEU A 943 9.28 -10.53 -21.27
C LEU A 943 10.76 -10.47 -21.69
N GLN A 944 11.28 -9.27 -21.96
CA GLN A 944 12.67 -9.08 -22.40
C GLN A 944 13.68 -9.50 -21.33
N GLU A 945 13.45 -9.12 -20.06
CA GLU A 945 14.33 -9.50 -18.94
C GLU A 945 14.32 -11.03 -18.72
N THR A 946 13.14 -11.65 -18.76
CA THR A 946 13.02 -13.11 -18.61
C THR A 946 13.66 -13.85 -19.79
N LEU A 947 13.46 -13.37 -21.02
CA LEU A 947 14.07 -13.99 -22.21
C LEU A 947 15.60 -13.97 -22.12
N LYS A 948 16.17 -12.85 -21.69
CA LYS A 948 17.62 -12.70 -21.51
C LYS A 948 18.19 -13.69 -20.48
N ASP A 949 17.43 -14.01 -19.42
CA ASP A 949 17.84 -14.98 -18.41
C ASP A 949 17.76 -16.44 -18.93
N LEU A 950 16.76 -16.74 -19.76
CA LEU A 950 16.52 -18.09 -20.31
C LEU A 950 17.34 -18.42 -21.57
N ALA A 951 17.71 -17.42 -22.36
CA ALA A 951 18.48 -17.55 -23.59
C ALA A 951 19.72 -16.62 -23.59
N PRO A 952 20.67 -16.79 -22.65
CA PRO A 952 21.79 -15.87 -22.47
C PRO A 952 22.77 -15.81 -23.64
N ASN A 953 22.72 -16.78 -24.56
CA ASN A 953 23.55 -16.84 -25.77
C ASN A 953 22.88 -16.19 -26.98
N CYS A 954 21.66 -15.65 -26.82
CA CYS A 954 20.91 -14.99 -27.87
C CYS A 954 20.76 -13.50 -27.54
N ASP A 955 21.32 -12.63 -28.37
CA ASP A 955 21.11 -11.18 -28.33
C ASP A 955 19.84 -10.85 -29.13
N VAL A 956 18.72 -10.71 -28.42
CA VAL A 956 17.39 -10.53 -29.02
C VAL A 956 16.96 -9.07 -28.95
N SER A 957 16.76 -8.45 -30.10
CA SER A 957 16.19 -7.10 -30.22
C SER A 957 14.69 -7.17 -30.53
N PHE A 958 13.90 -6.23 -30.02
CA PHE A 958 12.45 -6.18 -30.28
C PHE A 958 12.10 -4.91 -31.05
N LEU A 959 11.44 -5.07 -32.19
CA LEU A 959 10.97 -3.97 -33.01
C LEU A 959 9.44 -3.94 -33.01
N LEU A 960 8.85 -2.85 -32.53
CA LEU A 960 7.40 -2.69 -32.52
C LEU A 960 6.91 -2.32 -33.92
N SER A 961 5.89 -3.02 -34.40
CA SER A 961 5.27 -2.72 -35.68
C SER A 961 4.07 -1.77 -35.53
N GLU A 962 4.12 -0.59 -36.16
CA GLU A 962 3.03 0.39 -36.09
C GLU A 962 1.82 0.01 -36.98
N ASP A 963 2.05 -0.77 -38.06
CA ASP A 963 1.02 -1.28 -39.00
C ASP A 963 1.36 -2.68 -39.58
N GLY A 964 1.87 -3.56 -38.72
CA GLY A 964 2.68 -4.72 -39.12
C GLY A 964 2.07 -5.71 -40.08
N SER A 965 0.87 -6.21 -39.82
CA SER A 965 0.26 -7.25 -40.66
C SER A 965 -0.08 -6.75 -42.07
N GLY A 966 -0.49 -5.49 -42.23
CA GLY A 966 -0.85 -4.90 -43.53
C GLY A 966 0.38 -4.59 -44.40
N LYS A 967 1.37 -3.86 -43.84
CA LYS A 967 2.66 -3.59 -44.50
C LYS A 967 3.35 -4.91 -44.91
N GLY A 968 3.33 -5.88 -44.01
CA GLY A 968 3.91 -7.20 -44.23
C GLY A 968 3.25 -8.00 -45.35
N ALA A 969 1.92 -8.02 -45.41
CA ALA A 969 1.19 -8.69 -46.50
C ALA A 969 1.57 -8.12 -47.87
N ALA A 970 1.67 -6.79 -47.99
CA ALA A 970 2.11 -6.15 -49.23
C ALA A 970 3.55 -6.52 -49.60
N LEU A 971 4.46 -6.56 -48.62
CA LEU A 971 5.84 -6.98 -48.85
C LEU A 971 5.93 -8.45 -49.28
N VAL A 972 5.13 -9.34 -48.69
CA VAL A 972 5.05 -10.74 -49.13
C VAL A 972 4.51 -10.82 -50.55
N ALA A 973 3.48 -10.02 -50.89
CA ALA A 973 2.96 -9.92 -52.25
C ALA A 973 4.02 -9.42 -53.24
N ALA A 974 4.88 -8.48 -52.84
CA ALA A 974 6.00 -7.99 -53.65
C ALA A 974 7.04 -9.09 -53.91
N VAL A 975 7.44 -9.81 -52.85
CA VAL A 975 8.38 -10.94 -52.95
C VAL A 975 7.81 -12.06 -53.83
N ALA A 976 6.51 -12.36 -53.69
CA ALA A 976 5.80 -13.35 -54.49
C ALA A 976 5.75 -12.97 -55.98
N SER A 977 5.42 -11.71 -56.26
CA SER A 977 5.30 -11.19 -57.63
C SER A 977 6.65 -11.13 -58.34
N ARG A 978 7.75 -11.01 -57.59
CA ARG A 978 9.11 -11.14 -58.11
C ARG A 978 9.43 -12.56 -58.56
N ALA A 979 9.09 -13.58 -57.75
CA ALA A 979 9.43 -14.97 -58.05
C ALA A 979 8.63 -15.56 -59.24
N ALA A 980 7.53 -14.93 -59.62
CA ALA A 980 6.71 -15.30 -60.77
C ALA A 980 7.17 -14.68 -62.11
N ASN A 981 8.08 -13.69 -62.06
CA ASN A 981 8.70 -13.03 -63.21
C ASN A 981 10.16 -13.47 -63.37
#